data_AF-A0A7J6XZW2-F1
#
_entry.id   AF-A0A7J6XZW2-F1
#
_cell.length_a   1.000
_cell.length_b   1.000
_cell.length_c   1.000
_cell.angle_alpha   90.00
_cell.angle_beta   90.00
_cell.angle_gamma   90.00
#
_symmetry.space_group_name_H-M   'P 1'
#
loop_
_entity.id
_entity.type
_entity.pdbx_description
1 polymer ?
#
loop_
_entity_poly.entity_id
_entity_poly.type
_entity_poly.pdbx_seq_one_letter_code
_entity_poly.pdbx_strand_id
1 'polypeptide(L)'
;MWSAVSACPRSRHRVWRRAITAVRVALLVVLALVAAAAWVLAAHAVVLRLRGGTVDRAITVGRAVGTVLMDGVSITNGVAVVFDVAAMLPGALRIELRNCVCDGGAQIYVRGYSGEPATDRSLEVSVSGLSGSHCSLVFVHNLPAHTNVTVRDSTIVTPGPIRYSQLSGLTDVVASPLVLYATSLLQTQLRVSNTVLRSSHVGGSAVYVGGGVDLLSSAVVLDGVSLEASGGPTASAMHVASSSRLSLRSHSVFSVTNVSVVSSGGGIVLGERLAVLDSVLRFVGVEGSVASSLVRCDGGTVGVGGWLDLHDVWAVGEASSVASLSGVTLSGGTVSIARCAATGATLVSGLAITSGVVSVQCNRAGGRVLQSSGDYRMAGLPSVSVVPCDGCAAALACFDALTASFTDCVCSCRAGGVGEACLPFDVPPARAGGGGAQGCVSGVTLTESVTVGGGRATACFDSVVFSGPITVAVDLRSMDAFADALNVTLRHCVLAGGAQLRIGGLSEITARLMPHALVNMTNVTSLEGTIVLHGAMPLHSRVLLANSTLRATVGGSQYVATTPGRAGFRYGPALVLDGVRLLSTRFVMTRSTLVCGGESCAAILVERGLGANLSSVFYMDNCVIRSQSHVMYALASYLRVSGGSVFSIQNSLWSAPSNEYYKGACVFGDVAVDGGSVLQIVSSTFRLGFAMLIANTLTVTGGSWLVHRDNEFRTAYVVHVANKNGVAFRDRSVWSILHNNFNYGSYSSSIAHMTSNWPPPSDTHPIIYGVCNEARGSPVMNYREVLNIGAPVTALDCGACALDAVCFAARTSSISGCACVCAAGGYGDTCLPAAVPDGLGPLPLPLPDAKDTEVRCVHGGSISSVDDPDPGVRGLCFVNVTFTAAIVLDLWGFAAPQQTLNITLLQCVLVGLSIRGSGARAHVNVTSSMMDSGALAFEGDFGARSQILVVGSAIVAISGHAIHFPRFAFGTNSTLLMFDNKLEGNIFAVCFPVAVVVDGGGIIVKGNTLRTKKEDSRTTSAVYYNGVHLRNGGYFVFENNTMSAVNGIFFLVFGHRELHGAAESGGL
;
A
#
# COMPACT_ATOMS: atom_id res chain seq x y z
N MET A 1 -90.16 59.23 3.66
CA MET A 1 -89.73 60.32 2.78
C MET A 1 -88.86 59.70 1.71
N TRP A 2 -89.48 59.22 0.62
CA TRP A 2 -89.79 59.93 -0.65
C TRP A 2 -88.67 59.68 -1.67
N SER A 3 -88.88 59.21 -2.90
CA SER A 3 -90.05 58.75 -3.67
C SER A 3 -89.52 58.42 -5.08
N ALA A 4 -89.70 57.21 -5.63
CA ALA A 4 -90.71 56.80 -6.65
C ALA A 4 -90.49 57.42 -8.06
N VAL A 5 -90.69 56.71 -9.19
CA VAL A 5 -92.02 56.45 -9.80
C VAL A 5 -91.98 55.44 -11.00
N SER A 6 -92.97 54.52 -11.01
CA SER A 6 -93.74 53.83 -12.10
C SER A 6 -93.14 52.82 -13.12
N ALA A 7 -93.85 51.82 -13.69
CA ALA A 7 -95.14 51.10 -13.41
C ALA A 7 -95.41 49.94 -14.43
N CYS A 8 -96.16 48.90 -13.99
CA CYS A 8 -97.09 47.95 -14.70
C CYS A 8 -96.62 46.90 -15.76
N PRO A 9 -97.38 45.79 -16.06
CA PRO A 9 -98.31 44.95 -15.24
C PRO A 9 -98.35 43.39 -15.54
N ARG A 10 -99.08 42.61 -14.67
CA ARG A 10 -99.86 41.32 -14.83
C ARG A 10 -99.17 40.02 -15.38
N SER A 11 -99.44 38.74 -15.07
CA SER A 11 -100.12 37.87 -14.06
C SER A 11 -100.40 36.48 -14.71
N ARG A 12 -100.07 35.32 -14.08
CA ARG A 12 -100.76 33.99 -14.27
C ARG A 12 -100.24 32.90 -13.30
N HIS A 13 -101.19 32.23 -12.63
CA HIS A 13 -101.04 31.09 -11.71
C HIS A 13 -101.11 29.73 -12.45
N ARG A 14 -100.26 28.76 -12.09
CA ARG A 14 -100.60 27.32 -11.82
C ARG A 14 -99.31 26.51 -11.53
N VAL A 15 -99.47 25.40 -10.81
CA VAL A 15 -98.53 24.28 -10.52
C VAL A 15 -97.79 24.34 -9.16
N TRP A 16 -98.47 23.88 -8.09
CA TRP A 16 -97.93 23.78 -6.73
C TRP A 16 -98.12 22.40 -6.07
N ARG A 17 -97.95 21.28 -6.81
CA ARG A 17 -97.98 19.92 -6.23
C ARG A 17 -96.96 18.91 -6.82
N ARG A 18 -95.88 19.37 -7.46
CA ARG A 18 -94.76 18.49 -7.91
C ARG A 18 -93.41 18.75 -7.21
N ALA A 19 -93.34 19.76 -6.34
CA ALA A 19 -92.06 20.16 -5.74
C ALA A 19 -91.66 19.37 -4.49
N ILE A 20 -92.61 18.83 -3.71
CA ILE A 20 -92.29 18.18 -2.42
C ILE A 20 -91.74 16.75 -2.61
N THR A 21 -92.18 16.03 -3.64
CA THR A 21 -91.65 14.70 -4.00
C THR A 21 -90.28 14.80 -4.67
N ALA A 22 -90.05 15.82 -5.51
CA ALA A 22 -88.74 16.04 -6.15
C ALA A 22 -87.65 16.39 -5.12
N VAL A 23 -87.99 17.18 -4.09
CA VAL A 23 -87.02 17.57 -3.05
C VAL A 23 -86.68 16.40 -2.12
N ARG A 24 -87.63 15.52 -1.76
CA ARG A 24 -87.33 14.33 -0.95
C ARG A 24 -86.54 13.28 -1.72
N VAL A 25 -86.81 13.09 -3.01
CA VAL A 25 -86.02 12.20 -3.87
C VAL A 25 -84.62 12.77 -4.10
N ALA A 26 -84.48 14.08 -4.32
CA ALA A 26 -83.18 14.73 -4.42
C ALA A 26 -82.38 14.63 -3.11
N LEU A 27 -83.03 14.79 -1.94
CA LEU A 27 -82.35 14.66 -0.65
C LEU A 27 -81.92 13.22 -0.38
N LEU A 28 -82.75 12.23 -0.73
CA LEU A 28 -82.42 10.80 -0.64
C LEU A 28 -81.35 10.38 -1.63
N VAL A 29 -81.33 10.95 -2.84
CA VAL A 29 -80.28 10.71 -3.85
C VAL A 29 -78.97 11.39 -3.42
N VAL A 30 -79.01 12.57 -2.82
CA VAL A 30 -77.83 13.24 -2.26
C VAL A 30 -77.34 12.49 -1.01
N LEU A 31 -78.21 12.05 -0.11
CA LEU A 31 -77.82 11.22 1.04
C LEU A 31 -77.33 9.84 0.61
N ALA A 32 -77.90 9.24 -0.44
CA ALA A 32 -77.41 7.99 -1.01
C ALA A 32 -76.11 8.18 -1.79
N LEU A 33 -75.87 9.34 -2.42
CA LEU A 33 -74.60 9.69 -3.05
C LEU A 33 -73.53 10.04 -2.02
N VAL A 34 -73.90 10.64 -0.89
CA VAL A 34 -72.99 10.90 0.24
C VAL A 34 -72.71 9.61 1.01
N ALA A 35 -73.69 8.73 1.18
CA ALA A 35 -73.51 7.40 1.75
C ALA A 35 -72.73 6.48 0.80
N ALA A 36 -72.95 6.55 -0.52
CA ALA A 36 -72.16 5.85 -1.53
C ALA A 36 -70.75 6.45 -1.64
N ALA A 37 -70.57 7.76 -1.52
CA ALA A 37 -69.24 8.38 -1.43
C ALA A 37 -68.51 8.02 -0.14
N ALA A 38 -69.24 7.79 0.96
CA ALA A 38 -68.69 7.27 2.22
C ALA A 38 -68.40 5.76 2.17
N TRP A 39 -69.09 4.99 1.33
CA TRP A 39 -68.92 3.54 1.18
C TRP A 39 -67.99 3.12 0.03
N VAL A 40 -67.58 4.03 -0.87
CA VAL A 40 -66.72 3.72 -2.02
C VAL A 40 -65.22 3.97 -1.77
N LEU A 41 -64.80 4.44 -0.59
CA LEU A 41 -63.37 4.50 -0.23
C LEU A 41 -62.85 3.18 0.35
N ALA A 42 -63.14 2.06 -0.33
CA ALA A 42 -62.17 0.97 -0.39
C ALA A 42 -61.06 1.40 -1.38
N ALA A 43 -60.27 2.42 -1.00
CA ALA A 43 -59.15 2.89 -1.81
C ALA A 43 -58.11 1.78 -1.88
N HIS A 44 -58.10 1.04 -2.98
CA HIS A 44 -57.05 0.09 -3.29
C HIS A 44 -55.75 0.89 -3.39
N ALA A 45 -54.74 0.52 -2.59
CA ALA A 45 -53.46 1.20 -2.60
C ALA A 45 -52.82 1.11 -4.00
N VAL A 46 -52.64 2.25 -4.67
CA VAL A 46 -52.00 2.27 -5.99
C VAL A 46 -50.49 2.13 -5.78
N VAL A 47 -49.89 1.20 -6.53
CA VAL A 47 -48.44 1.02 -6.62
C VAL A 47 -47.93 1.76 -7.86
N LEU A 48 -47.10 2.79 -7.68
CA LEU A 48 -46.42 3.48 -8.76
C LEU A 48 -45.09 2.77 -9.06
N ARG A 49 -44.95 2.17 -10.25
CA ARG A 49 -43.72 1.49 -10.67
C ARG A 49 -43.14 2.15 -11.93
N LEU A 50 -41.94 2.70 -11.82
CA LEU A 50 -41.17 3.24 -12.93
C LEU A 50 -39.92 2.38 -13.12
N ARG A 51 -39.73 1.85 -14.33
CA ARG A 51 -38.59 1.01 -14.69
C ARG A 51 -37.95 1.52 -15.97
N GLY A 52 -36.67 1.88 -15.91
CA GLY A 52 -35.98 2.49 -17.03
C GLY A 52 -36.55 3.85 -17.42
N GLY A 53 -35.97 4.46 -18.46
CA GLY A 53 -36.45 5.71 -19.05
C GLY A 53 -35.97 6.98 -18.35
N THR A 54 -36.44 8.13 -18.86
CA THR A 54 -36.01 9.46 -18.42
C THR A 54 -37.18 10.27 -17.89
N VAL A 55 -37.00 10.89 -16.73
CA VAL A 55 -37.88 11.90 -16.13
C VAL A 55 -37.24 13.27 -16.35
N ASP A 56 -37.82 14.04 -17.27
CA ASP A 56 -37.35 15.36 -17.68
C ASP A 56 -38.34 16.49 -17.32
N ARG A 57 -39.43 16.14 -16.61
CA ARG A 57 -40.43 17.06 -16.04
C ARG A 57 -40.67 16.72 -14.57
N ALA A 58 -41.04 17.72 -13.78
CA ALA A 58 -41.29 17.53 -12.35
C ALA A 58 -42.44 16.55 -12.10
N ILE A 59 -42.26 15.66 -11.13
CA ILE A 59 -43.25 14.67 -10.71
C ILE A 59 -43.56 14.91 -9.24
N THR A 60 -44.85 14.95 -8.88
CA THR A 60 -45.29 14.91 -7.49
C THR A 60 -46.15 13.68 -7.27
N VAL A 61 -45.65 12.75 -6.47
CA VAL A 61 -46.34 11.52 -6.07
C VAL A 61 -47.03 11.78 -4.74
N GLY A 62 -48.35 11.60 -4.70
CA GLY A 62 -49.15 11.89 -3.52
C GLY A 62 -50.42 11.03 -3.45
N ARG A 63 -51.60 11.68 -3.56
CA ARG A 63 -52.91 11.07 -3.31
C ARG A 63 -53.10 9.72 -4.00
N ALA A 64 -53.69 8.77 -3.27
CA ALA A 64 -54.00 7.39 -3.69
C ALA A 64 -52.80 6.43 -3.90
N VAL A 65 -51.55 6.87 -3.69
CA VAL A 65 -50.36 6.00 -3.80
C VAL A 65 -49.94 5.49 -2.42
N GLY A 66 -49.73 4.18 -2.28
CA GLY A 66 -49.21 3.54 -1.06
C GLY A 66 -47.78 2.99 -1.21
N THR A 67 -47.36 2.72 -2.45
CA THR A 67 -46.01 2.20 -2.73
C THR A 67 -45.44 2.82 -4.00
N VAL A 68 -44.17 3.21 -3.96
CA VAL A 68 -43.41 3.74 -5.10
C VAL A 68 -42.16 2.91 -5.32
N LEU A 69 -41.96 2.43 -6.53
CA LEU A 69 -40.79 1.65 -6.95
C LEU A 69 -40.19 2.28 -8.21
N MET A 70 -38.98 2.83 -8.11
CA MET A 70 -38.21 3.37 -9.22
C MET A 70 -36.93 2.54 -9.41
N ASP A 71 -36.70 2.03 -10.61
CA ASP A 71 -35.58 1.13 -10.90
C ASP A 71 -34.95 1.48 -12.25
N GLY A 72 -33.69 1.91 -12.26
CA GLY A 72 -32.97 2.30 -13.48
C GLY A 72 -33.49 3.58 -14.16
N VAL A 73 -34.14 4.47 -13.41
CA VAL A 73 -34.74 5.71 -13.94
C VAL A 73 -33.72 6.84 -13.96
N SER A 74 -33.62 7.58 -15.07
CA SER A 74 -32.77 8.77 -15.24
C SER A 74 -33.56 10.06 -15.01
N ILE A 75 -33.19 10.88 -14.03
CA ILE A 75 -33.83 12.15 -13.71
C ILE A 75 -32.92 13.29 -14.18
N THR A 76 -33.37 14.10 -15.13
CA THR A 76 -32.52 15.09 -15.81
C THR A 76 -33.15 16.48 -15.83
N ASN A 77 -32.50 17.47 -16.47
CA ASN A 77 -33.03 18.83 -16.66
C ASN A 77 -33.40 19.59 -15.38
N GLY A 78 -32.76 19.27 -14.25
CA GLY A 78 -32.94 20.01 -13.00
C GLY A 78 -34.32 19.85 -12.37
N VAL A 79 -35.06 18.80 -12.74
CA VAL A 79 -36.44 18.61 -12.28
C VAL A 79 -36.53 18.07 -10.86
N ALA A 80 -37.65 18.37 -10.21
CA ALA A 80 -37.97 17.88 -8.87
C ALA A 80 -38.88 16.64 -8.95
N VAL A 81 -38.47 15.55 -8.31
CA VAL A 81 -39.32 14.40 -8.00
C VAL A 81 -39.70 14.51 -6.52
N VAL A 82 -40.98 14.71 -6.22
CA VAL A 82 -41.49 14.96 -4.87
C VAL A 82 -42.38 13.79 -4.44
N PHE A 83 -41.98 13.09 -3.38
CA PHE A 83 -42.84 12.14 -2.67
C PHE A 83 -43.50 12.88 -1.50
N ASP A 84 -44.76 13.29 -1.67
CA ASP A 84 -45.54 14.00 -0.66
C ASP A 84 -46.22 13.00 0.27
N VAL A 85 -45.49 12.55 1.29
CA VAL A 85 -45.88 11.52 2.26
C VAL A 85 -47.16 11.92 3.00
N ALA A 86 -47.36 13.22 3.26
CA ALA A 86 -48.57 13.72 3.91
C ALA A 86 -49.81 13.56 3.02
N ALA A 87 -49.64 13.58 1.70
CA ALA A 87 -50.72 13.41 0.73
C ALA A 87 -50.96 11.96 0.30
N MET A 88 -50.04 11.03 0.59
CA MET A 88 -50.16 9.59 0.28
C MET A 88 -51.26 8.91 1.13
N LEU A 89 -51.59 7.66 0.78
CA LEU A 89 -52.66 6.91 1.46
C LEU A 89 -52.39 6.70 2.96
N PRO A 90 -53.43 6.62 3.80
CA PRO A 90 -53.27 6.21 5.19
C PRO A 90 -52.78 4.76 5.28
N GLY A 91 -51.72 4.49 6.04
CA GLY A 91 -51.19 3.14 6.26
C GLY A 91 -49.65 3.05 6.20
N ALA A 92 -49.13 1.83 5.98
CA ALA A 92 -47.70 1.58 5.78
C ALA A 92 -47.28 2.02 4.37
N LEU A 93 -46.44 3.03 4.29
CA LEU A 93 -45.95 3.62 3.05
C LEU A 93 -44.58 3.06 2.69
N ARG A 94 -44.32 2.85 1.39
CA ARG A 94 -43.02 2.38 0.90
C ARG A 94 -42.54 3.15 -0.31
N ILE A 95 -41.32 3.65 -0.27
CA ILE A 95 -40.64 4.37 -1.36
C ILE A 95 -39.31 3.67 -1.61
N GLU A 96 -39.09 3.20 -2.84
CA GLU A 96 -37.89 2.44 -3.18
C GLU A 96 -37.28 2.94 -4.49
N LEU A 97 -36.00 3.33 -4.44
CA LEU A 97 -35.19 3.77 -5.56
C LEU A 97 -34.00 2.81 -5.71
N ARG A 98 -33.84 2.23 -6.90
CA ARG A 98 -32.76 1.30 -7.24
C ARG A 98 -32.07 1.76 -8.52
N ASN A 99 -30.74 1.87 -8.47
CA ASN A 99 -29.91 2.17 -9.64
C ASN A 99 -30.39 3.40 -10.45
N CYS A 100 -30.98 4.37 -9.77
CA CYS A 100 -31.46 5.60 -10.40
C CYS A 100 -30.27 6.52 -10.71
N VAL A 101 -30.40 7.30 -11.79
CA VAL A 101 -29.40 8.30 -12.17
C VAL A 101 -30.02 9.68 -12.06
N CYS A 102 -29.33 10.66 -11.48
CA CYS A 102 -29.83 12.03 -11.42
C CYS A 102 -28.78 13.06 -11.85
N ASP A 103 -29.13 13.96 -12.75
CA ASP A 103 -28.21 14.92 -13.34
C ASP A 103 -28.88 16.27 -13.66
N GLY A 104 -28.07 17.28 -14.01
CA GLY A 104 -28.54 18.59 -14.42
C GLY A 104 -29.18 19.41 -13.29
N GLY A 105 -28.89 19.08 -12.03
CA GLY A 105 -29.40 19.76 -10.84
C GLY A 105 -30.67 19.15 -10.30
N ALA A 106 -30.99 17.91 -10.69
CA ALA A 106 -32.22 17.22 -10.27
C ALA A 106 -32.33 17.07 -8.75
N GLN A 107 -33.57 17.15 -8.24
CA GLN A 107 -33.84 17.04 -6.80
C GLN A 107 -34.86 15.94 -6.52
N ILE A 108 -34.59 15.12 -5.52
CA ILE A 108 -35.49 14.06 -5.05
C ILE A 108 -35.93 14.41 -3.63
N TYR A 109 -37.21 14.76 -3.44
CA TYR A 109 -37.76 15.16 -2.15
C TYR A 109 -38.57 14.02 -1.53
N VAL A 110 -38.29 13.71 -0.26
CA VAL A 110 -39.20 13.01 0.64
C VAL A 110 -39.78 14.05 1.59
N ARG A 111 -41.04 14.43 1.36
CA ARG A 111 -41.71 15.52 2.08
C ARG A 111 -42.72 14.97 3.07
N GLY A 112 -42.47 15.20 4.36
CA GLY A 112 -43.34 14.85 5.47
C GLY A 112 -44.40 15.91 5.81
N TYR A 113 -44.90 15.84 7.04
CA TYR A 113 -45.95 16.70 7.60
C TYR A 113 -45.37 18.01 8.12
N SER A 114 -45.93 19.15 7.69
CA SER A 114 -45.52 20.48 8.18
C SER A 114 -45.91 20.76 9.64
N GLY A 115 -46.75 19.92 10.24
CA GLY A 115 -47.16 19.96 11.66
C GLY A 115 -46.78 18.67 12.37
N GLU A 116 -47.54 18.27 13.41
CA GLU A 116 -47.26 17.03 14.15
C GLU A 116 -47.20 15.78 13.24
N PRO A 117 -46.23 14.87 13.44
CA PRO A 117 -46.12 13.65 12.65
C PRO A 117 -47.30 12.72 12.91
N ALA A 118 -47.71 11.99 11.88
CA ALA A 118 -48.70 10.93 12.05
C ALA A 118 -48.11 9.77 12.88
N THR A 119 -48.77 9.41 13.98
CA THR A 119 -48.35 8.32 14.88
C THR A 119 -48.97 6.97 14.53
N ASP A 120 -50.03 6.96 13.73
CA ASP A 120 -50.76 5.78 13.24
C ASP A 120 -50.22 5.24 11.90
N ARG A 121 -49.10 5.78 11.41
CA ARG A 121 -48.52 5.47 10.09
C ARG A 121 -47.05 5.14 10.21
N SER A 122 -46.54 4.33 9.29
CA SER A 122 -45.11 4.03 9.13
C SER A 122 -44.67 4.27 7.69
N LEU A 123 -43.38 4.56 7.50
CA LEU A 123 -42.78 4.83 6.20
C LEU A 123 -41.47 4.06 6.06
N GLU A 124 -41.30 3.33 4.96
CA GLU A 124 -40.04 2.70 4.56
C GLU A 124 -39.50 3.41 3.31
N VAL A 125 -38.31 4.02 3.41
CA VAL A 125 -37.61 4.63 2.28
C VAL A 125 -36.30 3.89 2.03
N SER A 126 -36.14 3.28 0.86
CA SER A 126 -34.93 2.57 0.48
C SER A 126 -34.34 3.16 -0.80
N VAL A 127 -33.15 3.76 -0.72
CA VAL A 127 -32.38 4.28 -1.85
C VAL A 127 -31.11 3.44 -1.98
N SER A 128 -30.90 2.82 -3.14
CA SER A 128 -29.71 1.99 -3.41
C SER A 128 -29.18 2.25 -4.81
N GLY A 129 -27.86 2.39 -4.95
CA GLY A 129 -27.24 2.61 -6.26
C GLY A 129 -27.61 3.96 -6.91
N LEU A 130 -27.96 4.99 -6.14
CA LEU A 130 -28.26 6.31 -6.70
C LEU A 130 -26.95 6.96 -7.16
N SER A 131 -26.85 7.25 -8.46
CA SER A 131 -25.67 7.88 -9.06
C SER A 131 -26.02 9.26 -9.64
N GLY A 132 -25.31 10.31 -9.26
CA GLY A 132 -25.57 11.63 -9.82
C GLY A 132 -24.35 12.53 -9.92
N SER A 133 -24.21 13.21 -11.06
CA SER A 133 -23.14 14.18 -11.33
C SER A 133 -23.51 15.62 -10.96
N HIS A 134 -24.80 15.92 -10.84
CA HIS A 134 -25.33 17.18 -10.31
C HIS A 134 -26.73 16.95 -9.76
N CYS A 135 -26.83 16.53 -8.49
CA CYS A 135 -28.10 16.07 -7.89
C CYS A 135 -28.18 16.34 -6.38
N SER A 136 -29.40 16.30 -5.82
CA SER A 136 -29.65 16.35 -4.38
C SER A 136 -30.80 15.45 -3.93
N LEU A 137 -30.60 14.74 -2.83
CA LEU A 137 -31.62 14.01 -2.09
C LEU A 137 -32.02 14.83 -0.85
N VAL A 138 -33.31 15.14 -0.72
CA VAL A 138 -33.82 16.10 0.27
C VAL A 138 -34.90 15.45 1.12
N PHE A 139 -34.70 15.42 2.43
CA PHE A 139 -35.72 15.10 3.41
C PHE A 139 -36.20 16.39 4.06
N VAL A 140 -37.52 16.57 4.12
CA VAL A 140 -38.10 17.79 4.65
C VAL A 140 -39.36 17.54 5.45
N HIS A 141 -39.55 18.34 6.50
CA HIS A 141 -40.68 18.26 7.44
C HIS A 141 -40.71 16.97 8.27
N ASN A 142 -41.73 16.79 9.10
CA ASN A 142 -41.81 15.70 10.06
C ASN A 142 -42.22 14.39 9.36
N LEU A 143 -41.36 13.37 9.44
CA LEU A 143 -41.69 12.04 8.93
C LEU A 143 -42.67 11.34 9.89
N PRO A 144 -43.50 10.38 9.43
CA PRO A 144 -44.34 9.56 10.31
C PRO A 144 -43.53 8.93 11.45
N ALA A 145 -44.18 8.61 12.56
CA ALA A 145 -43.56 7.78 13.58
C ALA A 145 -43.12 6.42 13.00
N HIS A 146 -42.12 5.77 13.59
CA HIS A 146 -41.65 4.45 13.11
C HIS A 146 -41.19 4.44 11.64
N THR A 147 -40.59 5.53 11.18
CA THR A 147 -40.02 5.59 9.82
C THR A 147 -38.66 4.90 9.77
N ASN A 148 -38.38 4.18 8.68
CA ASN A 148 -37.06 3.63 8.38
C ASN A 148 -36.57 4.14 7.03
N VAL A 149 -35.43 4.83 7.01
CA VAL A 149 -34.80 5.38 5.81
C VAL A 149 -33.42 4.74 5.66
N THR A 150 -33.17 4.10 4.53
CA THR A 150 -31.86 3.55 4.18
C THR A 150 -31.38 4.12 2.86
N VAL A 151 -30.19 4.72 2.84
CA VAL A 151 -29.47 5.15 1.65
C VAL A 151 -28.17 4.36 1.58
N ARG A 152 -27.92 3.62 0.50
CA ARG A 152 -26.71 2.80 0.40
C ARG A 152 -26.11 2.72 -1.00
N ASP A 153 -24.83 2.39 -1.05
CA ASP A 153 -24.10 2.08 -2.29
C ASP A 153 -24.28 3.17 -3.36
N SER A 154 -24.31 4.43 -2.94
CA SER A 154 -24.70 5.56 -3.80
C SER A 154 -23.53 6.54 -4.00
N THR A 155 -23.54 7.29 -5.09
CA THR A 155 -22.54 8.33 -5.39
C THR A 155 -23.26 9.56 -5.90
N ILE A 156 -23.30 10.62 -5.09
CA ILE A 156 -24.03 11.85 -5.40
C ILE A 156 -23.05 13.02 -5.35
N VAL A 157 -22.91 13.68 -6.49
CA VAL A 157 -22.01 14.82 -6.69
C VAL A 157 -22.85 16.06 -6.99
N THR A 158 -22.49 17.18 -6.38
CA THR A 158 -23.12 18.48 -6.58
C THR A 158 -22.05 19.54 -6.88
N PRO A 159 -21.70 19.74 -8.17
CA PRO A 159 -20.63 20.67 -8.56
C PRO A 159 -21.07 22.12 -8.67
N GLY A 160 -22.36 22.36 -8.90
CA GLY A 160 -22.98 23.68 -9.01
C GLY A 160 -24.04 23.94 -7.94
N PRO A 161 -24.61 25.15 -7.89
CA PRO A 161 -25.68 25.46 -6.95
C PRO A 161 -26.99 24.75 -7.32
N ILE A 162 -27.80 24.36 -6.33
CA ILE A 162 -29.10 23.71 -6.54
C ILE A 162 -30.23 24.67 -6.18
N ARG A 163 -31.26 24.75 -7.03
CA ARG A 163 -32.46 25.55 -6.77
C ARG A 163 -33.51 24.71 -6.05
N TYR A 164 -33.61 24.85 -4.73
CA TYR A 164 -34.62 24.18 -3.92
C TYR A 164 -36.01 24.85 -4.04
N SER A 165 -36.58 24.83 -5.24
CA SER A 165 -37.82 25.53 -5.58
C SER A 165 -39.06 25.14 -4.75
N GLN A 166 -39.03 23.96 -4.11
CA GLN A 166 -40.14 23.44 -3.28
C GLN A 166 -40.10 23.94 -1.83
N LEU A 167 -39.03 24.63 -1.41
CA LEU A 167 -38.80 24.99 -0.01
C LEU A 167 -38.73 26.51 0.19
N SER A 168 -39.79 27.09 0.77
CA SER A 168 -39.78 28.48 1.23
C SER A 168 -38.86 28.62 2.45
N GLY A 169 -37.82 29.44 2.33
CA GLY A 169 -36.89 29.76 3.43
C GLY A 169 -35.55 29.00 3.42
N LEU A 170 -35.34 28.05 2.49
CA LEU A 170 -34.04 27.40 2.31
C LEU A 170 -33.10 28.27 1.44
N THR A 171 -32.66 29.41 1.97
CA THR A 171 -31.76 30.34 1.26
C THR A 171 -30.28 30.03 1.44
N ASP A 172 -29.96 29.31 2.51
CA ASP A 172 -28.57 29.16 2.98
C ASP A 172 -27.86 27.94 2.37
N VAL A 173 -28.61 27.04 1.71
CA VAL A 173 -28.04 25.87 1.01
C VAL A 173 -27.66 26.24 -0.40
N VAL A 174 -26.35 26.31 -0.64
CA VAL A 174 -25.84 26.60 -1.98
C VAL A 174 -25.80 25.32 -2.82
N ALA A 175 -25.14 24.27 -2.34
CA ALA A 175 -24.90 23.03 -3.08
C ALA A 175 -24.71 21.86 -2.11
N SER A 176 -25.68 20.94 -2.05
CA SER A 176 -25.58 19.78 -1.18
C SER A 176 -26.22 18.50 -1.74
N PRO A 177 -25.46 17.38 -1.82
CA PRO A 177 -25.97 16.07 -2.19
C PRO A 177 -27.07 15.53 -1.27
N LEU A 178 -27.00 15.77 0.03
CA LEU A 178 -27.96 15.30 1.02
C LEU A 178 -28.41 16.45 1.93
N VAL A 179 -29.71 16.72 1.94
CA VAL A 179 -30.29 17.82 2.73
C VAL A 179 -31.34 17.29 3.71
N LEU A 180 -31.21 17.67 4.98
CA LEU A 180 -32.23 17.49 6.01
C LEU A 180 -32.75 18.87 6.41
N TYR A 181 -34.05 19.12 6.25
CA TYR A 181 -34.63 20.44 6.54
C TYR A 181 -35.90 20.38 7.39
N ALA A 182 -35.94 21.16 8.47
CA ALA A 182 -37.11 21.32 9.34
C ALA A 182 -37.72 19.96 9.75
N THR A 183 -36.88 19.00 10.14
CA THR A 183 -37.26 17.59 10.29
C THR A 183 -37.30 17.20 11.77
N SER A 184 -38.48 16.89 12.31
CA SER A 184 -38.62 16.16 13.57
C SER A 184 -38.78 14.67 13.29
N LEU A 185 -37.89 13.87 13.88
CA LEU A 185 -37.84 12.43 13.76
C LEU A 185 -38.32 11.81 15.07
N LEU A 186 -39.49 11.16 15.03
CA LEU A 186 -40.06 10.43 16.17
C LEU A 186 -39.95 8.93 15.90
N GLN A 187 -39.25 8.20 16.77
CA GLN A 187 -39.09 6.74 16.64
C GLN A 187 -38.60 6.30 15.25
N THR A 188 -37.73 7.11 14.63
CA THR A 188 -37.31 6.96 13.23
C THR A 188 -35.85 6.55 13.17
N GLN A 189 -35.49 5.72 12.18
CA GLN A 189 -34.10 5.39 11.86
C GLN A 189 -33.76 5.89 10.47
N LEU A 190 -32.72 6.70 10.34
CA LEU A 190 -32.15 7.14 9.06
C LEU A 190 -30.70 6.68 8.98
N ARG A 191 -30.42 5.75 8.07
CA ARG A 191 -29.08 5.18 7.85
C ARG A 191 -28.58 5.48 6.45
N VAL A 192 -27.40 6.09 6.35
CA VAL A 192 -26.65 6.28 5.11
C VAL A 192 -25.40 5.41 5.19
N SER A 193 -25.18 4.53 4.23
CA SER A 193 -24.08 3.57 4.27
C SER A 193 -23.35 3.43 2.94
N ASN A 194 -22.04 3.18 2.97
CA ASN A 194 -21.22 2.93 1.76
C ASN A 194 -21.52 3.90 0.60
N THR A 195 -21.57 5.20 0.91
CA THR A 195 -22.05 6.24 -0.02
C THR A 195 -21.02 7.36 -0.13
N VAL A 196 -20.83 7.89 -1.33
CA VAL A 196 -19.96 9.05 -1.59
C VAL A 196 -20.83 10.28 -1.83
N LEU A 197 -20.67 11.29 -0.99
CA LEU A 197 -21.32 12.59 -1.10
C LEU A 197 -20.27 13.65 -1.35
N ARG A 198 -20.32 14.31 -2.51
CA ARG A 198 -19.33 15.31 -2.92
C ARG A 198 -19.98 16.64 -3.30
N SER A 199 -19.49 17.73 -2.72
CA SER A 199 -19.81 19.10 -3.14
C SER A 199 -18.53 19.83 -3.54
N SER A 200 -18.48 20.41 -4.74
CA SER A 200 -17.31 21.16 -5.21
C SER A 200 -17.59 22.65 -5.42
N HIS A 201 -18.81 23.10 -5.14
CA HIS A 201 -19.20 24.50 -5.26
C HIS A 201 -18.72 25.32 -4.05
N VAL A 202 -18.43 26.60 -4.27
CA VAL A 202 -18.04 27.53 -3.21
C VAL A 202 -19.12 27.64 -2.12
N GLY A 203 -18.75 27.44 -0.86
CA GLY A 203 -19.68 27.37 0.27
C GLY A 203 -20.61 26.14 0.27
N GLY A 204 -20.34 25.15 -0.59
CA GLY A 204 -21.10 23.90 -0.65
C GLY A 204 -20.79 22.96 0.52
N SER A 205 -21.71 22.02 0.77
CA SER A 205 -21.53 20.97 1.78
C SER A 205 -22.01 19.60 1.32
N ALA A 206 -21.34 18.52 1.74
CA ALA A 206 -21.74 17.17 1.33
C ALA A 206 -23.06 16.73 2.02
N VAL A 207 -23.26 17.17 3.26
CA VAL A 207 -24.53 17.05 4.00
C VAL A 207 -24.92 18.41 4.56
N TYR A 208 -26.16 18.84 4.35
CA TYR A 208 -26.69 20.05 4.93
C TYR A 208 -27.86 19.77 5.87
N VAL A 209 -27.88 20.47 7.01
CA VAL A 209 -28.97 20.44 7.98
C VAL A 209 -29.46 21.87 8.25
N GLY A 210 -30.77 22.11 8.13
CA GLY A 210 -31.35 23.43 8.41
C GLY A 210 -32.80 23.37 8.89
N GLY A 211 -33.38 24.52 9.24
CA GLY A 211 -34.79 24.63 9.66
C GLY A 211 -35.10 24.03 11.04
N GLY A 212 -34.10 23.53 11.75
CA GLY A 212 -34.25 22.77 12.99
C GLY A 212 -34.42 21.27 12.73
N VAL A 213 -33.67 20.44 13.45
CA VAL A 213 -33.78 18.97 13.43
C VAL A 213 -33.82 18.44 14.86
N ASP A 214 -34.88 17.71 15.16
CA ASP A 214 -35.16 17.12 16.47
C ASP A 214 -35.23 15.59 16.34
N LEU A 215 -34.44 14.87 17.14
CA LEU A 215 -34.48 13.42 17.27
C LEU A 215 -35.14 13.09 18.61
N LEU A 216 -36.26 12.38 18.56
CA LEU A 216 -37.05 11.93 19.71
C LEU A 216 -37.16 10.41 19.66
N SER A 217 -36.40 9.73 20.52
CA SER A 217 -36.20 8.28 20.46
C SER A 217 -35.88 7.81 19.04
N SER A 218 -34.96 8.50 18.35
CA SER A 218 -34.64 8.27 16.93
C SER A 218 -33.15 8.09 16.69
N ALA A 219 -32.78 7.47 15.57
CA ALA A 219 -31.40 7.28 15.16
C ALA A 219 -31.09 7.92 13.79
N VAL A 220 -29.97 8.63 13.69
CA VAL A 220 -29.35 9.02 12.42
C VAL A 220 -27.94 8.43 12.39
N VAL A 221 -27.63 7.62 11.37
CA VAL A 221 -26.39 6.85 11.27
C VAL A 221 -25.73 7.05 9.91
N LEU A 222 -24.51 7.57 9.89
CA LEU A 222 -23.64 7.60 8.72
C LEU A 222 -22.57 6.51 8.91
N ASP A 223 -22.46 5.56 7.99
CA ASP A 223 -21.62 4.37 8.12
C ASP A 223 -20.81 4.05 6.85
N GLY A 224 -19.49 4.19 6.88
CA GLY A 224 -18.69 3.94 5.67
C GLY A 224 -18.94 4.99 4.57
N VAL A 225 -19.23 6.23 4.96
CA VAL A 225 -19.57 7.33 4.04
C VAL A 225 -18.31 8.15 3.73
N SER A 226 -18.14 8.59 2.48
CA SER A 226 -17.14 9.60 2.11
C SER A 226 -17.82 10.96 1.96
N LEU A 227 -17.38 11.95 2.75
CA LEU A 227 -17.86 13.31 2.72
C LEU A 227 -16.78 14.23 2.13
N GLU A 228 -17.00 14.74 0.93
CA GLU A 228 -16.03 15.56 0.21
C GLU A 228 -16.59 16.96 -0.09
N ALA A 229 -15.87 18.00 0.31
CA ALA A 229 -16.28 19.39 0.16
C ALA A 229 -15.09 20.27 -0.27
N SER A 230 -14.93 20.51 -1.58
CA SER A 230 -13.74 21.18 -2.15
C SER A 230 -13.95 22.63 -2.58
N GLY A 231 -15.03 23.27 -2.14
CA GLY A 231 -15.45 24.61 -2.55
C GLY A 231 -14.66 25.79 -1.95
N GLY A 232 -13.42 25.62 -1.53
CA GLY A 232 -12.67 26.65 -0.82
C GLY A 232 -12.99 26.73 0.68
N PRO A 233 -12.61 27.83 1.36
CA PRO A 233 -12.54 27.90 2.83
C PRO A 233 -13.91 27.91 3.53
N THR A 234 -14.98 28.24 2.82
CA THR A 234 -16.36 28.24 3.36
C THR A 234 -17.09 26.92 3.12
N ALA A 235 -16.49 25.98 2.36
CA ALA A 235 -17.07 24.67 2.16
C ALA A 235 -16.97 23.84 3.45
N SER A 236 -17.94 22.95 3.69
CA SER A 236 -17.94 22.09 4.88
C SER A 236 -18.38 20.68 4.54
N ALA A 237 -17.80 19.65 5.14
CA ALA A 237 -18.21 18.26 4.87
C ALA A 237 -19.66 18.01 5.30
N MET A 238 -20.01 18.43 6.51
CA MET A 238 -21.39 18.51 6.98
C MET A 238 -21.62 19.89 7.62
N HIS A 239 -22.77 20.50 7.35
CA HIS A 239 -23.07 21.85 7.84
C HIS A 239 -24.50 21.95 8.39
N VAL A 240 -24.60 22.19 9.70
CA VAL A 240 -25.83 22.63 10.36
C VAL A 240 -25.86 24.16 10.36
N ALA A 241 -26.91 24.76 9.83
CA ALA A 241 -27.04 26.21 9.77
C ALA A 241 -27.06 26.86 11.16
N SER A 242 -26.40 28.02 11.33
CA SER A 242 -26.32 28.74 12.63
C SER A 242 -27.68 29.02 13.28
N SER A 243 -28.70 29.34 12.50
CA SER A 243 -30.06 29.60 12.98
C SER A 243 -30.80 28.33 13.44
N SER A 244 -30.30 27.16 13.04
CA SER A 244 -30.96 25.87 13.22
C SER A 244 -30.50 25.18 14.50
N ARG A 245 -31.44 24.48 15.14
CA ARG A 245 -31.17 23.65 16.31
C ARG A 245 -30.97 22.20 15.88
N LEU A 246 -29.95 21.53 16.40
CA LEU A 246 -29.81 20.07 16.34
C LEU A 246 -30.01 19.51 17.75
N SER A 247 -31.05 18.71 17.95
CA SER A 247 -31.51 18.33 19.29
C SER A 247 -31.78 16.83 19.36
N LEU A 248 -31.16 16.15 20.32
CA LEU A 248 -31.28 14.72 20.57
C LEU A 248 -31.88 14.52 21.96
N ARG A 249 -33.03 13.85 22.03
CA ARG A 249 -33.80 13.64 23.26
C ARG A 249 -34.34 12.22 23.36
N SER A 250 -34.59 11.78 24.59
CA SER A 250 -35.31 10.53 24.89
C SER A 250 -34.67 9.29 24.29
N HIS A 251 -33.39 9.04 24.58
CA HIS A 251 -32.63 7.89 24.07
C HIS A 251 -32.46 7.92 22.55
N SER A 252 -32.13 9.08 21.99
CA SER A 252 -31.80 9.23 20.57
C SER A 252 -30.31 9.02 20.30
N VAL A 253 -29.96 8.69 19.05
CA VAL A 253 -28.56 8.49 18.61
C VAL A 253 -28.28 9.24 17.32
N PHE A 254 -27.23 10.07 17.30
CA PHE A 254 -26.61 10.54 16.07
C PHE A 254 -25.20 9.96 15.99
N SER A 255 -24.96 9.10 15.01
CA SER A 255 -23.72 8.33 14.87
C SER A 255 -23.05 8.58 13.54
N VAL A 256 -21.77 8.94 13.57
CA VAL A 256 -20.88 8.99 12.41
C VAL A 256 -19.83 7.90 12.59
N THR A 257 -19.81 6.89 11.73
CA THR A 257 -18.97 5.71 11.91
C THR A 257 -18.23 5.34 10.62
N ASN A 258 -16.92 5.08 10.70
CA ASN A 258 -16.07 4.74 9.55
C ASN A 258 -16.20 5.77 8.40
N VAL A 259 -16.19 7.06 8.71
CA VAL A 259 -16.41 8.13 7.72
C VAL A 259 -15.09 8.80 7.35
N SER A 260 -14.86 8.97 6.05
CA SER A 260 -13.73 9.76 5.54
C SER A 260 -14.20 11.17 5.19
N VAL A 261 -13.47 12.18 5.66
CA VAL A 261 -13.81 13.60 5.45
C VAL A 261 -12.68 14.30 4.71
N VAL A 262 -12.99 14.90 3.57
CA VAL A 262 -12.06 15.78 2.85
C VAL A 262 -12.73 17.13 2.65
N SER A 263 -12.23 18.17 3.31
CA SER A 263 -12.76 19.51 3.11
C SER A 263 -11.68 20.58 3.00
N SER A 264 -11.87 21.51 2.06
CA SER A 264 -11.07 22.73 1.94
C SER A 264 -11.40 23.79 3.00
N GLY A 265 -12.51 23.61 3.74
CA GLY A 265 -12.93 24.48 4.83
C GLY A 265 -13.17 23.70 6.12
N GLY A 266 -14.44 23.60 6.53
CA GLY A 266 -14.87 22.92 7.77
C GLY A 266 -15.08 21.41 7.62
N GLY A 267 -14.87 20.65 8.70
CA GLY A 267 -15.27 19.25 8.76
C GLY A 267 -16.77 19.09 8.95
N ILE A 268 -17.17 18.57 10.11
CA ILE A 268 -18.55 18.37 10.54
C ILE A 268 -18.93 19.52 11.48
N VAL A 269 -19.70 20.48 10.97
CA VAL A 269 -20.16 21.66 11.70
C VAL A 269 -21.57 21.42 12.22
N LEU A 270 -21.74 21.35 13.55
CA LEU A 270 -23.02 21.08 14.23
C LEU A 270 -23.81 22.34 14.61
N GLY A 271 -23.33 23.52 14.21
CA GLY A 271 -24.01 24.80 14.42
C GLY A 271 -23.87 25.35 15.85
N GLU A 272 -24.72 26.32 16.20
CA GLU A 272 -24.66 27.11 17.44
C GLU A 272 -25.67 26.66 18.51
N ARG A 273 -26.53 25.69 18.18
CA ARG A 273 -27.67 25.28 19.02
C ARG A 273 -27.77 23.77 19.14
N LEU A 274 -26.70 23.13 19.60
CA LEU A 274 -26.70 21.69 19.91
C LEU A 274 -27.39 21.42 21.26
N ALA A 275 -28.22 20.38 21.33
CA ALA A 275 -28.78 19.88 22.59
C ALA A 275 -28.74 18.36 22.63
N VAL A 276 -28.00 17.79 23.59
CA VAL A 276 -27.93 16.33 23.79
C VAL A 276 -28.41 16.04 25.22
N LEU A 277 -29.56 15.36 25.35
CA LEU A 277 -30.21 15.06 26.63
C LEU A 277 -30.69 13.61 26.62
N ASP A 278 -30.28 12.82 27.63
CA ASP A 278 -30.55 11.37 27.70
C ASP A 278 -30.31 10.64 26.38
N SER A 279 -29.28 11.04 25.62
CA SER A 279 -29.07 10.66 24.20
C SER A 279 -27.59 10.67 23.84
N VAL A 280 -27.24 10.10 22.69
CA VAL A 280 -25.86 9.88 22.27
C VAL A 280 -25.53 10.61 20.97
N LEU A 281 -24.49 11.42 20.98
CA LEU A 281 -23.83 11.96 19.79
C LEU A 281 -22.44 11.34 19.71
N ARG A 282 -22.17 10.52 18.69
CA ARG A 282 -20.91 9.77 18.61
C ARG A 282 -20.22 9.86 17.25
N PHE A 283 -18.90 9.91 17.29
CA PHE A 283 -18.00 9.88 16.14
C PHE A 283 -16.98 8.77 16.34
N VAL A 284 -17.02 7.74 15.50
CA VAL A 284 -16.25 6.51 15.67
C VAL A 284 -15.49 6.18 14.38
N GLY A 285 -14.16 6.16 14.39
CA GLY A 285 -13.37 5.86 13.19
C GLY A 285 -13.57 6.91 12.09
N VAL A 286 -13.50 8.20 12.47
CA VAL A 286 -13.66 9.32 11.53
C VAL A 286 -12.30 9.90 11.23
N GLU A 287 -11.86 9.80 9.98
CA GLU A 287 -10.59 10.37 9.52
C GLU A 287 -10.86 11.54 8.58
N GLY A 288 -10.18 12.67 8.77
CA GLY A 288 -10.36 13.77 7.84
C GLY A 288 -9.25 14.80 7.72
N SER A 289 -9.08 15.28 6.49
CA SER A 289 -8.23 16.42 6.15
C SER A 289 -9.10 17.67 6.02
N VAL A 290 -8.95 18.58 6.96
CA VAL A 290 -9.74 19.82 7.09
C VAL A 290 -8.83 20.99 7.44
N ALA A 291 -9.27 22.22 7.17
CA ALA A 291 -8.47 23.41 7.42
C ALA A 291 -8.38 23.78 8.92
N SER A 292 -9.40 23.45 9.73
CA SER A 292 -9.51 23.91 11.13
C SER A 292 -9.83 22.81 12.16
N SER A 293 -11.06 22.31 12.22
CA SER A 293 -11.46 21.25 13.15
C SER A 293 -12.32 20.22 12.44
N LEU A 294 -12.10 18.94 12.75
CA LEU A 294 -12.83 17.85 12.13
C LEU A 294 -14.28 17.81 12.61
N VAL A 295 -14.51 18.07 13.89
CA VAL A 295 -15.84 18.34 14.47
C VAL A 295 -15.86 19.76 15.02
N ARG A 296 -16.87 20.55 14.68
CA ARG A 296 -17.04 21.92 15.17
C ARG A 296 -18.45 22.13 15.68
N CYS A 297 -18.56 22.64 16.90
CA CYS A 297 -19.79 23.07 17.55
C CYS A 297 -19.53 24.46 18.12
N ASP A 298 -20.41 25.41 17.80
CA ASP A 298 -20.26 26.82 18.15
C ASP A 298 -21.22 27.27 19.26
N GLY A 299 -21.99 26.33 19.80
CA GLY A 299 -22.87 26.58 20.94
C GLY A 299 -23.76 25.38 21.24
N GLY A 300 -24.21 25.29 22.50
CA GLY A 300 -25.17 24.26 22.91
C GLY A 300 -24.92 23.70 24.31
N THR A 301 -25.59 22.57 24.56
CA THR A 301 -25.56 21.86 25.85
C THR A 301 -25.44 20.35 25.64
N VAL A 302 -24.52 19.73 26.37
CA VAL A 302 -24.53 18.28 26.65
C VAL A 302 -25.02 18.14 28.09
N GLY A 303 -26.32 17.93 28.23
CA GLY A 303 -26.99 17.94 29.53
C GLY A 303 -27.05 16.56 30.19
N VAL A 304 -27.85 16.45 31.24
CA VAL A 304 -28.05 15.21 32.01
C VAL A 304 -28.38 14.03 31.10
N GLY A 305 -27.67 12.91 31.31
CA GLY A 305 -27.80 11.68 30.51
C GLY A 305 -27.32 11.80 29.06
N GLY A 306 -26.85 12.97 28.63
CA GLY A 306 -26.26 13.17 27.31
C GLY A 306 -24.83 12.63 27.24
N TRP A 307 -24.49 11.97 26.14
CA TRP A 307 -23.15 11.43 25.89
C TRP A 307 -22.60 11.93 24.55
N LEU A 308 -21.46 12.63 24.60
CA LEU A 308 -20.65 12.97 23.43
C LEU A 308 -19.44 12.03 23.38
N ASP A 309 -19.39 11.16 22.37
CA ASP A 309 -18.31 10.17 22.21
C ASP A 309 -17.46 10.46 20.98
N LEU A 310 -16.16 10.61 21.19
CA LEU A 310 -15.14 10.76 20.16
C LEU A 310 -14.17 9.58 20.29
N HIS A 311 -14.31 8.57 19.44
CA HIS A 311 -13.49 7.38 19.47
C HIS A 311 -12.79 7.16 18.13
N ASP A 312 -11.47 7.02 18.10
CA ASP A 312 -10.71 6.81 16.85
C ASP A 312 -10.97 7.92 15.80
N VAL A 313 -10.94 9.18 16.25
CA VAL A 313 -11.14 10.37 15.39
C VAL A 313 -9.81 11.01 15.06
N TRP A 314 -9.49 11.10 13.76
CA TRP A 314 -8.18 11.49 13.24
C TRP A 314 -8.28 12.76 12.39
N ALA A 315 -7.79 13.88 12.93
CA ALA A 315 -7.72 15.16 12.26
C ALA A 315 -6.31 15.36 11.68
N VAL A 316 -6.20 15.32 10.34
CA VAL A 316 -4.91 15.17 9.65
C VAL A 316 -4.36 16.48 9.05
N GLY A 317 -5.18 17.52 8.87
CA GLY A 317 -4.77 18.83 8.34
C GLY A 317 -3.73 19.56 9.21
N GLU A 318 -2.88 20.41 8.60
CA GLU A 318 -1.66 21.01 9.19
C GLU A 318 -1.90 21.85 10.46
N ALA A 319 -3.12 22.37 10.65
CA ALA A 319 -3.56 23.08 11.87
C ALA A 319 -4.79 22.44 12.52
N SER A 320 -5.10 21.19 12.17
CA SER A 320 -6.38 20.58 12.52
C SER A 320 -6.43 20.05 13.95
N SER A 321 -7.55 20.32 14.63
CA SER A 321 -7.93 19.73 15.92
C SER A 321 -9.05 18.70 15.72
N VAL A 322 -9.16 17.73 16.64
CA VAL A 322 -10.23 16.73 16.60
C VAL A 322 -11.59 17.41 16.77
N ALA A 323 -11.72 18.30 17.76
CA ALA A 323 -12.94 19.06 17.96
C ALA A 323 -12.74 20.52 18.40
N SER A 324 -13.58 21.42 17.90
CA SER A 324 -13.82 22.73 18.49
C SER A 324 -15.24 22.76 19.04
N LEU A 325 -15.36 22.91 20.36
CA LEU A 325 -16.62 22.90 21.11
C LEU A 325 -16.87 24.28 21.73
N SER A 326 -16.52 25.34 21.02
CA SER A 326 -16.67 26.73 21.47
C SER A 326 -18.13 27.01 21.84
N GLY A 327 -18.37 27.53 23.04
CA GLY A 327 -19.73 27.84 23.50
C GLY A 327 -20.60 26.63 23.86
N VAL A 328 -20.07 25.40 23.78
CA VAL A 328 -20.76 24.21 24.29
C VAL A 328 -20.56 24.11 25.79
N THR A 329 -21.67 23.90 26.51
CA THR A 329 -21.66 23.70 27.96
C THR A 329 -21.95 22.25 28.32
N LEU A 330 -21.08 21.64 29.12
CA LEU A 330 -21.31 20.34 29.75
C LEU A 330 -22.01 20.58 31.08
N SER A 331 -23.26 20.13 31.20
CA SER A 331 -24.16 20.39 32.34
C SER A 331 -24.84 19.11 32.84
N GLY A 332 -24.03 18.16 33.32
CA GLY A 332 -24.45 16.88 33.85
C GLY A 332 -24.35 15.72 32.87
N GLY A 333 -23.84 15.99 31.66
CA GLY A 333 -23.55 14.97 30.65
C GLY A 333 -22.14 14.37 30.77
N THR A 334 -21.82 13.50 29.82
CA THR A 334 -20.52 12.82 29.71
C THR A 334 -19.88 13.11 28.36
N VAL A 335 -18.57 13.34 28.36
CA VAL A 335 -17.74 13.41 27.14
C VAL A 335 -16.65 12.34 27.23
N SER A 336 -16.59 11.45 26.25
CA SER A 336 -15.50 10.47 26.10
C SER A 336 -14.63 10.83 24.88
N ILE A 337 -13.31 10.79 25.07
CA ILE A 337 -12.35 11.04 23.98
C ILE A 337 -11.29 9.95 24.05
N ALA A 338 -11.36 8.98 23.15
CA ALA A 338 -10.52 7.80 23.16
C ALA A 338 -9.85 7.56 21.81
N ARG A 339 -8.54 7.27 21.81
CA ARG A 339 -7.80 6.91 20.58
C ARG A 339 -7.91 7.97 19.48
N CYS A 340 -8.02 9.25 19.83
CA CYS A 340 -8.12 10.34 18.86
C CYS A 340 -6.73 10.93 18.57
N ALA A 341 -6.50 11.35 17.32
CA ALA A 341 -5.25 11.92 16.87
C ALA A 341 -5.46 13.27 16.16
N ALA A 342 -4.68 14.29 16.52
CA ALA A 342 -4.66 15.60 15.87
C ALA A 342 -3.24 15.98 15.45
N THR A 343 -3.09 16.54 14.24
CA THR A 343 -1.82 17.12 13.79
C THR A 343 -1.49 18.38 14.58
N GLY A 344 -2.50 19.19 14.90
CA GLY A 344 -2.34 20.38 15.74
C GLY A 344 -2.07 20.05 17.21
N ALA A 345 -1.46 20.99 17.93
CA ALA A 345 -1.17 20.84 19.37
C ALA A 345 -2.42 20.76 20.25
N THR A 346 -3.54 21.27 19.76
CA THR A 346 -4.85 21.23 20.41
C THR A 346 -5.62 19.99 19.99
N LEU A 347 -6.04 19.17 20.94
CA LEU A 347 -6.91 18.02 20.68
C LEU A 347 -8.37 18.47 20.57
N VAL A 348 -8.86 19.12 21.64
CA VAL A 348 -10.22 19.68 21.74
C VAL A 348 -10.15 21.07 22.35
N SER A 349 -10.96 22.01 21.87
CA SER A 349 -11.00 23.39 22.38
C SER A 349 -12.40 23.86 22.76
N GLY A 350 -12.50 24.85 23.65
CA GLY A 350 -13.72 25.65 23.85
C GLY A 350 -14.82 25.05 24.74
N LEU A 351 -14.67 23.80 25.20
CA LEU A 351 -15.66 23.15 26.06
C LEU A 351 -15.74 23.81 27.45
N ALA A 352 -16.92 24.33 27.81
CA ALA A 352 -17.19 24.88 29.14
C ALA A 352 -17.82 23.81 30.05
N ILE A 353 -17.18 23.50 31.17
CA ILE A 353 -17.65 22.46 32.11
C ILE A 353 -18.30 23.13 33.31
N THR A 354 -19.63 23.00 33.46
CA THR A 354 -20.35 23.44 34.66
C THR A 354 -20.62 22.28 35.61
N SER A 355 -21.00 21.12 35.06
CA SER A 355 -21.12 19.83 35.76
C SER A 355 -21.03 18.67 34.77
N GLY A 356 -20.70 17.46 35.22
CA GLY A 356 -20.52 16.30 34.35
C GLY A 356 -19.08 15.77 34.35
N VAL A 357 -18.78 14.82 33.46
CA VAL A 357 -17.49 14.11 33.43
C VAL A 357 -16.89 14.12 32.02
N VAL A 358 -15.60 14.42 31.93
CA VAL A 358 -14.81 14.25 30.71
C VAL A 358 -13.79 13.15 30.95
N SER A 359 -13.93 12.03 30.25
CA SER A 359 -13.02 10.89 30.32
C SER A 359 -12.18 10.81 29.06
N VAL A 360 -10.87 10.60 29.21
CA VAL A 360 -9.93 10.58 28.09
C VAL A 360 -9.02 9.35 28.15
N GLN A 361 -8.68 8.78 26.99
CA GLN A 361 -7.81 7.61 26.88
C GLN A 361 -7.02 7.61 25.57
N CYS A 362 -5.72 7.34 25.62
CA CYS A 362 -4.86 7.19 24.44
C CYS A 362 -5.03 8.25 23.35
N ASN A 363 -4.92 9.53 23.66
CA ASN A 363 -5.03 10.55 22.61
C ASN A 363 -3.65 11.06 22.20
N ARG A 364 -3.55 11.55 20.97
CA ARG A 364 -2.34 12.15 20.40
C ARG A 364 -2.64 13.54 19.86
N ALA A 365 -1.83 14.53 20.20
CA ALA A 365 -1.95 15.88 19.67
C ALA A 365 -0.57 16.50 19.48
N GLY A 366 -0.34 17.19 18.36
CA GLY A 366 0.95 17.82 18.06
C GLY A 366 2.12 16.83 18.01
N GLY A 367 1.85 15.59 17.57
CA GLY A 367 2.86 14.53 17.49
C GLY A 367 3.22 13.83 18.81
N ARG A 368 2.59 14.19 19.95
CA ARG A 368 2.82 13.55 21.26
C ARG A 368 1.58 12.82 21.79
N VAL A 369 1.79 11.69 22.46
CA VAL A 369 0.75 10.98 23.19
C VAL A 369 0.48 11.72 24.51
N LEU A 370 -0.79 11.90 24.86
CA LEU A 370 -1.24 12.62 26.05
C LEU A 370 -1.46 11.63 27.19
N GLN A 371 -0.63 11.73 28.25
CA GLN A 371 -0.60 10.74 29.33
C GLN A 371 -1.08 11.31 30.67
N SER A 372 -0.99 12.62 30.88
CA SER A 372 -1.36 13.28 32.13
C SER A 372 -2.48 14.30 31.95
N SER A 373 -3.18 14.64 33.03
CA SER A 373 -4.16 15.73 33.04
C SER A 373 -3.54 17.08 32.66
N GLY A 374 -2.24 17.28 32.92
CA GLY A 374 -1.49 18.44 32.47
C GLY A 374 -1.33 18.50 30.94
N ASP A 375 -1.09 17.35 30.31
CA ASP A 375 -0.98 17.26 28.84
C ASP A 375 -2.31 17.58 28.17
N TYR A 376 -3.41 17.04 28.70
CA TYR A 376 -4.75 17.35 28.20
C TYR A 376 -5.12 18.82 28.40
N ARG A 377 -4.70 19.45 29.51
CA ARG A 377 -4.86 20.89 29.73
C ARG A 377 -4.14 21.71 28.68
N MET A 378 -2.90 21.35 28.36
CA MET A 378 -2.16 21.98 27.26
C MET A 378 -2.79 21.72 25.88
N ALA A 379 -3.47 20.59 25.72
CA ALA A 379 -4.20 20.22 24.50
C ALA A 379 -5.65 20.76 24.44
N GLY A 380 -6.04 21.66 25.37
CA GLY A 380 -7.28 22.43 25.34
C GLY A 380 -8.44 21.89 26.20
N LEU A 381 -8.19 20.85 27.02
CA LEU A 381 -9.19 20.27 27.94
C LEU A 381 -8.84 20.60 29.41
N PRO A 382 -9.57 21.50 30.08
CA PRO A 382 -9.14 22.06 31.37
C PRO A 382 -9.21 21.07 32.55
N SER A 383 -10.19 20.15 32.53
CA SER A 383 -10.43 19.15 33.59
C SER A 383 -10.87 17.83 32.96
N VAL A 384 -10.12 16.75 33.22
CA VAL A 384 -10.34 15.41 32.64
C VAL A 384 -10.01 14.30 33.64
N SER A 385 -10.69 13.17 33.50
CA SER A 385 -10.32 11.88 34.09
C SER A 385 -9.53 11.08 33.07
N VAL A 386 -8.24 10.82 33.34
CA VAL A 386 -7.36 10.10 32.41
C VAL A 386 -7.38 8.61 32.73
N VAL A 387 -7.72 7.79 31.73
CA VAL A 387 -7.67 6.33 31.80
C VAL A 387 -6.41 5.84 31.08
N PRO A 388 -5.61 4.93 31.68
CA PRO A 388 -4.46 4.32 31.03
C PRO A 388 -4.82 3.64 29.70
N CYS A 389 -3.84 3.53 28.81
CA CYS A 389 -4.08 3.02 27.46
C CYS A 389 -4.45 1.55 27.37
N ASP A 390 -3.93 0.77 28.30
CA ASP A 390 -4.19 -0.64 28.54
C ASP A 390 -5.38 -0.88 29.48
N GLY A 391 -5.91 0.19 30.08
CA GLY A 391 -7.08 0.15 30.95
C GLY A 391 -8.40 0.16 30.18
N CYS A 392 -9.49 -0.03 30.92
CA CYS A 392 -10.83 0.15 30.40
C CYS A 392 -11.70 0.82 31.47
N ALA A 393 -12.67 1.62 31.04
CA ALA A 393 -13.58 2.31 31.93
C ALA A 393 -14.98 2.38 31.31
N ALA A 394 -16.01 2.18 32.13
CA ALA A 394 -17.40 2.28 31.69
C ALA A 394 -17.71 3.64 31.05
N ALA A 395 -17.14 4.74 31.59
CA ALA A 395 -17.33 6.09 31.07
C ALA A 395 -16.74 6.35 29.67
N LEU A 396 -15.96 5.41 29.13
CA LEU A 396 -15.41 5.45 27.76
C LEU A 396 -16.09 4.45 26.83
N ALA A 397 -16.58 3.32 27.36
CA ALA A 397 -17.09 2.22 26.56
C ALA A 397 -18.63 2.12 26.54
N CYS A 398 -19.31 2.63 27.58
CA CYS A 398 -20.72 2.36 27.82
C CYS A 398 -21.56 3.64 27.88
N PHE A 399 -22.77 3.57 27.34
CA PHE A 399 -23.79 4.57 27.58
C PHE A 399 -24.43 4.36 28.96
N ASP A 400 -24.09 5.23 29.91
CA ASP A 400 -24.44 5.08 31.34
C ASP A 400 -25.93 4.82 31.59
N ALA A 401 -26.82 5.58 30.93
CA ALA A 401 -28.27 5.50 31.16
C ALA A 401 -28.86 4.09 30.90
N LEU A 402 -28.27 3.34 29.98
CA LEU A 402 -28.70 1.99 29.60
C LEU A 402 -27.71 0.90 30.03
N THR A 403 -26.73 1.23 30.88
CA THR A 403 -25.77 0.25 31.40
C THR A 403 -26.25 -0.31 32.75
N ALA A 404 -26.29 -1.64 32.87
CA ALA A 404 -26.66 -2.36 34.09
C ALA A 404 -25.43 -2.63 34.98
N SER A 405 -24.34 -3.10 34.37
CA SER A 405 -23.06 -3.39 35.04
C SER A 405 -21.90 -3.31 34.05
N PHE A 406 -20.68 -3.18 34.58
CA PHE A 406 -19.44 -3.19 33.81
C PHE A 406 -18.44 -4.15 34.46
N THR A 407 -18.08 -5.22 33.74
CA THR A 407 -17.20 -6.30 34.22
C THR A 407 -16.31 -6.75 33.06
N ASP A 408 -15.02 -7.01 33.33
CA ASP A 408 -14.05 -7.47 32.32
C ASP A 408 -14.02 -6.62 31.04
N CYS A 409 -14.15 -5.29 31.17
CA CYS A 409 -14.19 -4.32 30.07
C CYS A 409 -15.41 -4.44 29.13
N VAL A 410 -16.47 -5.12 29.57
CA VAL A 410 -17.71 -5.32 28.80
C VAL A 410 -18.88 -4.66 29.52
N CYS A 411 -19.73 -3.96 28.77
CA CYS A 411 -20.96 -3.36 29.26
C CYS A 411 -22.09 -4.40 29.23
N SER A 412 -22.76 -4.62 30.35
CA SER A 412 -24.02 -5.37 30.39
C SER A 412 -25.18 -4.39 30.33
N CYS A 413 -26.10 -4.57 29.38
CA CYS A 413 -27.14 -3.58 29.09
C CYS A 413 -28.44 -3.80 29.87
N ARG A 414 -29.11 -2.70 30.24
CA ARG A 414 -30.50 -2.69 30.71
C ARG A 414 -31.44 -2.93 29.54
N ALA A 415 -32.71 -3.21 29.85
CA ALA A 415 -33.75 -3.30 28.84
C ALA A 415 -33.80 -2.01 27.98
N GLY A 416 -33.75 -2.19 26.66
CA GLY A 416 -33.70 -1.09 25.68
C GLY A 416 -32.30 -0.71 25.20
N GLY A 417 -31.22 -1.19 25.84
CA GLY A 417 -29.85 -1.03 25.34
C GLY A 417 -29.46 -2.15 24.37
N VAL A 418 -28.74 -1.80 23.31
CA VAL A 418 -28.30 -2.69 22.23
C VAL A 418 -26.79 -2.54 21.98
N GLY A 419 -26.12 -3.65 21.71
CA GLY A 419 -24.70 -3.72 21.37
C GLY A 419 -23.75 -3.56 22.57
N GLU A 420 -22.44 -3.65 22.31
CA GLU A 420 -21.37 -3.64 23.32
C GLU A 420 -21.32 -2.36 24.16
N ALA A 421 -21.83 -1.24 23.63
CA ALA A 421 -21.85 0.05 24.31
C ALA A 421 -23.21 0.40 24.95
N CYS A 422 -24.17 -0.53 24.95
CA CYS A 422 -25.53 -0.34 25.48
C CYS A 422 -26.26 0.88 24.90
N LEU A 423 -26.19 1.04 23.57
CA LEU A 423 -26.78 2.19 22.89
C LEU A 423 -28.30 2.01 22.70
N PRO A 424 -29.08 3.10 22.61
CA PRO A 424 -30.53 3.01 22.36
C PRO A 424 -30.91 2.32 21.05
N PHE A 425 -30.00 2.31 20.08
CA PHE A 425 -30.21 1.77 18.74
C PHE A 425 -29.00 0.97 18.29
N ASP A 426 -29.24 -0.01 17.42
CA ASP A 426 -28.17 -0.76 16.76
C ASP A 426 -27.38 0.15 15.82
N VAL A 427 -26.07 0.19 16.01
CA VAL A 427 -25.15 1.04 15.27
C VAL A 427 -23.82 0.30 15.12
N PRO A 428 -23.07 0.52 14.02
CA PRO A 428 -21.85 -0.24 13.76
C PRO A 428 -20.85 -0.14 14.94
N PRO A 429 -20.20 -1.24 15.34
CA PRO A 429 -19.25 -1.20 16.44
C PRO A 429 -18.00 -0.40 16.07
N ALA A 430 -17.33 0.16 17.07
CA ALA A 430 -15.94 0.59 16.90
C ALA A 430 -15.11 -0.64 16.52
N ARG A 431 -14.26 -0.56 15.48
CA ARG A 431 -13.36 -1.67 15.14
C ARG A 431 -12.44 -1.93 16.32
N ALA A 432 -12.66 -3.02 17.04
CA ALA A 432 -11.77 -3.46 18.10
C ALA A 432 -10.46 -3.94 17.48
N GLY A 433 -9.34 -3.26 17.80
CA GLY A 433 -8.01 -3.79 17.57
C GLY A 433 -7.86 -5.07 18.38
N GLY A 434 -7.84 -6.23 17.71
CA GLY A 434 -7.76 -7.54 18.34
C GLY A 434 -6.42 -7.71 19.06
N GLY A 435 -6.44 -7.57 20.38
CA GLY A 435 -5.36 -7.95 21.28
C GLY A 435 -5.17 -9.47 21.29
N GLY A 436 -4.43 -9.98 20.30
CA GLY A 436 -3.90 -11.34 20.30
C GLY A 436 -2.39 -11.35 20.55
N ALA A 437 -1.91 -12.45 21.12
CA ALA A 437 -0.60 -12.62 21.73
C ALA A 437 0.60 -11.98 21.00
N GLN A 438 1.48 -11.39 21.81
CA GLN A 438 2.68 -10.61 21.51
C GLN A 438 3.88 -11.44 20.97
N GLY A 439 3.61 -12.62 20.38
CA GLY A 439 4.63 -13.55 19.92
C GLY A 439 5.10 -13.28 18.48
N CYS A 440 6.39 -13.49 18.23
CA CYS A 440 6.91 -13.60 16.86
C CYS A 440 6.36 -14.88 16.19
N VAL A 441 5.89 -14.73 14.96
CA VAL A 441 5.57 -15.91 14.13
C VAL A 441 6.90 -16.54 13.74
N SER A 442 7.11 -17.80 14.12
CA SER A 442 8.40 -18.46 13.89
C SER A 442 8.30 -19.89 13.40
N GLY A 443 9.23 -20.29 12.52
CA GLY A 443 9.39 -21.67 12.05
C GLY A 443 8.22 -22.23 11.22
N VAL A 444 7.39 -21.37 10.64
CA VAL A 444 6.20 -21.77 9.86
C VAL A 444 6.37 -21.44 8.38
N THR A 445 5.65 -22.19 7.54
CA THR A 445 5.50 -21.88 6.11
C THR A 445 4.11 -21.31 5.87
N LEU A 446 4.04 -20.12 5.28
CA LEU A 446 2.81 -19.46 4.89
C LEU A 446 2.56 -19.69 3.40
N THR A 447 1.39 -20.26 3.09
CA THR A 447 0.93 -20.54 1.72
C THR A 447 -0.33 -19.76 1.35
N GLU A 448 -0.82 -18.90 2.25
CA GLU A 448 -1.98 -18.04 2.04
C GLU A 448 -1.63 -16.56 2.29
N SER A 449 -2.39 -15.65 1.67
CA SER A 449 -2.17 -14.21 1.79
C SER A 449 -2.69 -13.69 3.14
N VAL A 450 -1.93 -12.80 3.77
CA VAL A 450 -2.24 -12.29 5.13
C VAL A 450 -1.99 -10.79 5.20
N THR A 451 -2.92 -10.07 5.84
CA THR A 451 -2.69 -8.67 6.25
C THR A 451 -2.44 -8.61 7.74
N VAL A 452 -1.27 -8.08 8.12
CA VAL A 452 -0.85 -7.86 9.49
C VAL A 452 -1.00 -6.38 9.82
N GLY A 453 -1.61 -6.11 10.97
CA GLY A 453 -1.57 -4.80 11.59
C GLY A 453 -2.66 -4.57 12.62
N GLY A 454 -3.82 -5.24 12.53
CA GLY A 454 -5.01 -5.16 13.41
C GLY A 454 -4.86 -4.63 14.85
N GLY A 455 -4.53 -3.34 15.01
CA GLY A 455 -4.30 -2.66 16.28
C GLY A 455 -3.01 -3.03 17.02
N ARG A 456 -2.04 -3.72 16.40
CA ARG A 456 -0.79 -4.13 17.05
C ARG A 456 0.36 -3.19 16.72
N ALA A 457 1.19 -2.89 17.73
CA ALA A 457 2.42 -2.11 17.55
C ALA A 457 3.55 -2.90 16.89
N THR A 458 3.51 -4.24 16.93
CA THR A 458 4.61 -5.11 16.48
C THR A 458 4.12 -6.17 15.49
N ALA A 459 4.83 -6.29 14.37
CA ALA A 459 4.77 -7.39 13.42
C ALA A 459 6.14 -8.06 13.36
N CYS A 460 6.22 -9.34 13.73
CA CYS A 460 7.48 -10.08 13.82
C CYS A 460 7.40 -11.44 13.13
N PHE A 461 8.37 -11.69 12.24
CA PHE A 461 8.57 -12.94 11.54
C PHE A 461 10.02 -13.40 11.73
N ASP A 462 10.19 -14.62 12.24
CA ASP A 462 11.52 -15.25 12.42
C ASP A 462 11.54 -16.63 11.78
N SER A 463 12.45 -16.86 10.83
CA SER A 463 12.59 -18.16 10.16
C SER A 463 11.29 -18.62 9.48
N VAL A 464 10.52 -17.68 8.92
CA VAL A 464 9.26 -17.92 8.20
C VAL A 464 9.52 -18.06 6.71
N VAL A 465 8.86 -19.04 6.08
CA VAL A 465 8.90 -19.25 4.64
C VAL A 465 7.59 -18.80 4.01
N PHE A 466 7.63 -17.77 3.18
CA PHE A 466 6.50 -17.31 2.37
C PHE A 466 6.56 -18.04 1.02
N SER A 467 5.61 -18.94 0.74
CA SER A 467 5.67 -19.84 -0.42
C SER A 467 4.48 -19.66 -1.35
N GLY A 468 4.77 -19.50 -2.64
CA GLY A 468 3.77 -19.36 -3.70
C GLY A 468 3.43 -17.90 -4.01
N PRO A 469 2.48 -17.66 -4.93
CA PRO A 469 2.10 -16.31 -5.39
C PRO A 469 1.20 -15.60 -4.37
N ILE A 470 1.62 -15.54 -3.11
CA ILE A 470 0.88 -14.93 -2.01
C ILE A 470 1.30 -13.49 -1.77
N THR A 471 0.43 -12.71 -1.13
CA THR A 471 0.76 -11.36 -0.65
C THR A 471 0.66 -11.32 0.87
N VAL A 472 1.76 -10.93 1.51
CA VAL A 472 1.81 -10.61 2.93
C VAL A 472 1.92 -9.10 3.07
N ALA A 473 0.88 -8.46 3.58
CA ALA A 473 0.82 -7.02 3.76
C ALA A 473 1.02 -6.65 5.23
N VAL A 474 2.00 -5.81 5.53
CA VAL A 474 2.12 -5.11 6.81
C VAL A 474 1.62 -3.69 6.59
N ASP A 475 0.33 -3.47 6.85
CA ASP A 475 -0.31 -2.18 6.69
C ASP A 475 -0.09 -1.32 7.93
N LEU A 476 0.83 -0.38 7.82
CA LEU A 476 1.18 0.53 8.90
C LEU A 476 -0.03 1.34 9.38
N ARG A 477 -1.04 1.59 8.53
CA ARG A 477 -2.27 2.28 8.92
C ARG A 477 -3.07 1.50 9.95
N SER A 478 -3.05 0.18 9.84
CA SER A 478 -3.82 -0.70 10.72
C SER A 478 -3.10 -1.01 12.04
N MET A 479 -1.83 -0.63 12.16
CA MET A 479 -1.02 -0.81 13.37
C MET A 479 -1.39 0.20 14.48
N ASP A 480 -0.88 -0.05 15.70
CA ASP A 480 -1.20 0.79 16.85
C ASP A 480 -0.56 2.18 16.78
N ALA A 481 -1.34 3.18 16.38
CA ALA A 481 -0.91 4.58 16.29
C ALA A 481 -0.58 5.23 17.65
N PHE A 482 -0.89 4.56 18.77
CA PHE A 482 -0.68 5.10 20.12
C PHE A 482 0.50 4.43 20.85
N ALA A 483 1.15 3.46 20.21
CA ALA A 483 2.38 2.88 20.72
C ALA A 483 3.56 3.85 20.63
N ASP A 484 4.61 3.60 21.41
CA ASP A 484 5.85 4.39 21.35
C ASP A 484 6.53 4.31 19.98
N ALA A 485 6.51 3.11 19.38
CA ALA A 485 7.08 2.81 18.06
C ALA A 485 6.32 1.67 17.36
N LEU A 486 6.30 1.69 16.03
CA LEU A 486 5.86 0.55 15.22
C LEU A 486 7.04 -0.33 14.89
N ASN A 487 7.02 -1.59 15.31
CA ASN A 487 8.11 -2.52 15.06
C ASN A 487 7.73 -3.54 13.99
N VAL A 488 8.44 -3.55 12.87
CA VAL A 488 8.30 -4.55 11.81
C VAL A 488 9.62 -5.29 11.68
N THR A 489 9.66 -6.56 12.04
CA THR A 489 10.90 -7.35 12.08
C THR A 489 10.79 -8.61 11.23
N LEU A 490 11.80 -8.82 10.38
CA LEU A 490 11.99 -10.02 9.59
C LEU A 490 13.41 -10.53 9.81
N ARG A 491 13.54 -11.76 10.32
CA ARG A 491 14.82 -12.42 10.57
C ARG A 491 14.82 -13.81 9.95
N HIS A 492 15.85 -14.15 9.20
CA HIS A 492 16.00 -15.48 8.59
C HIS A 492 14.80 -15.92 7.72
N CYS A 493 14.02 -14.97 7.20
CA CYS A 493 12.83 -15.27 6.41
C CYS A 493 13.20 -15.60 4.96
N VAL A 494 12.40 -16.47 4.33
CA VAL A 494 12.55 -16.85 2.92
C VAL A 494 11.29 -16.48 2.15
N LEU A 495 11.42 -15.72 1.07
CA LEU A 495 10.34 -15.47 0.11
C LEU A 495 10.57 -16.34 -1.12
N ALA A 496 9.64 -17.24 -1.44
CA ALA A 496 9.78 -18.22 -2.51
C ALA A 496 8.56 -18.27 -3.42
N GLY A 497 8.77 -18.59 -4.70
CA GLY A 497 7.68 -18.93 -5.61
C GLY A 497 6.77 -17.77 -5.99
N GLY A 498 7.30 -16.54 -6.03
CA GLY A 498 6.53 -15.35 -6.42
C GLY A 498 5.90 -14.57 -5.26
N ALA A 499 6.21 -14.92 -4.01
CA ALA A 499 5.65 -14.28 -2.83
C ALA A 499 5.97 -12.77 -2.77
N GLN A 500 5.00 -11.96 -2.35
CA GLN A 500 5.13 -10.52 -2.21
C GLN A 500 4.98 -10.10 -0.76
N LEU A 501 5.97 -9.38 -0.23
CA LEU A 501 5.90 -8.75 1.09
C LEU A 501 5.70 -7.23 0.90
N ARG A 502 4.52 -6.72 1.26
CA ARG A 502 4.18 -5.30 1.11
C ARG A 502 4.19 -4.62 2.48
N ILE A 503 5.04 -3.62 2.69
CA ILE A 503 5.10 -2.84 3.94
C ILE A 503 4.80 -1.38 3.61
N GLY A 504 3.91 -0.74 4.35
CA GLY A 504 3.57 0.67 4.17
C GLY A 504 2.07 0.95 4.21
N GLY A 505 1.59 1.87 3.37
CA GLY A 505 0.15 2.17 3.22
C GLY A 505 -0.31 3.54 3.73
N LEU A 506 0.64 4.37 4.19
CA LEU A 506 0.35 5.72 4.71
C LEU A 506 0.44 6.79 3.62
N SER A 507 -0.45 7.77 3.70
CA SER A 507 -0.28 9.06 3.02
C SER A 507 0.77 9.90 3.77
N GLU A 508 1.36 10.91 3.13
CA GLU A 508 2.28 11.83 3.83
C GLU A 508 1.64 12.49 5.04
N ILE A 509 0.33 12.75 4.98
CA ILE A 509 -0.39 13.44 6.03
C ILE A 509 -0.62 12.48 7.22
N THR A 510 -1.11 11.26 6.95
CA THR A 510 -1.30 10.22 7.97
C THR A 510 0.03 9.82 8.61
N ALA A 511 1.13 9.78 7.84
CA ALA A 511 2.46 9.47 8.35
C ALA A 511 2.96 10.45 9.43
N ARG A 512 2.45 11.70 9.46
CA ARG A 512 2.75 12.65 10.54
C ARG A 512 2.07 12.34 11.86
N LEU A 513 0.94 11.62 11.82
CA LEU A 513 0.19 11.22 13.00
C LEU A 513 0.68 9.90 13.59
N MET A 514 1.31 9.06 12.77
CA MET A 514 1.81 7.77 13.23
C MET A 514 3.06 7.90 14.11
N PRO A 515 3.29 6.97 15.05
CA PRO A 515 4.56 6.86 15.74
C PRO A 515 5.65 6.40 14.77
N HIS A 516 6.91 6.65 15.14
CA HIS A 516 8.04 6.28 14.31
C HIS A 516 8.06 4.76 14.07
N ALA A 517 8.40 4.35 12.85
CA ALA A 517 8.46 2.94 12.47
C ALA A 517 9.89 2.44 12.41
N LEU A 518 10.14 1.28 13.02
CA LEU A 518 11.37 0.52 12.97
C LEU A 518 11.14 -0.72 12.12
N VAL A 519 11.46 -0.63 10.83
CA VAL A 519 11.38 -1.73 9.87
C VAL A 519 12.77 -2.36 9.76
N ASN A 520 12.93 -3.57 10.24
CA ASN A 520 14.22 -4.27 10.28
C ASN A 520 14.13 -5.63 9.56
N MET A 521 14.83 -5.72 8.43
CA MET A 521 14.92 -6.91 7.59
C MET A 521 16.37 -7.38 7.58
N THR A 522 16.65 -8.49 8.26
CA THR A 522 18.00 -9.05 8.39
C THR A 522 18.04 -10.51 7.98
N ASN A 523 19.08 -10.92 7.25
CA ASN A 523 19.23 -12.29 6.78
C ASN A 523 17.98 -12.77 6.00
N VAL A 524 17.40 -11.91 5.17
CA VAL A 524 16.25 -12.26 4.33
C VAL A 524 16.76 -12.85 3.02
N THR A 525 16.18 -13.97 2.61
CA THR A 525 16.47 -14.61 1.33
C THR A 525 15.23 -14.54 0.44
N SER A 526 15.39 -14.10 -0.82
CA SER A 526 14.31 -14.14 -1.79
C SER A 526 14.71 -14.96 -3.02
N LEU A 527 13.84 -15.90 -3.39
CA LEU A 527 13.90 -16.75 -4.57
C LEU A 527 12.61 -16.52 -5.39
N GLU A 528 12.67 -15.56 -6.30
CA GLU A 528 11.52 -15.07 -7.09
C GLU A 528 10.47 -14.26 -6.30
N GLY A 529 10.73 -13.97 -5.02
CA GLY A 529 9.89 -13.10 -4.22
C GLY A 529 10.23 -11.61 -4.34
N THR A 530 9.28 -10.75 -4.00
CA THR A 530 9.41 -9.29 -4.10
C THR A 530 9.09 -8.63 -2.78
N ILE A 531 9.98 -7.74 -2.31
CA ILE A 531 9.70 -6.83 -1.20
C ILE A 531 9.21 -5.51 -1.77
N VAL A 532 8.07 -5.02 -1.31
CA VAL A 532 7.44 -3.77 -1.76
C VAL A 532 7.31 -2.82 -0.56
N LEU A 533 7.97 -1.68 -0.65
CA LEU A 533 7.78 -0.58 0.29
C LEU A 533 6.94 0.49 -0.39
N HIS A 534 5.84 0.92 0.24
CA HIS A 534 4.90 1.81 -0.42
C HIS A 534 4.33 2.93 0.47
N GLY A 535 4.15 4.11 -0.11
CA GLY A 535 3.63 5.28 0.60
C GLY A 535 4.66 5.99 1.50
N ALA A 536 4.20 6.82 2.41
CA ALA A 536 5.05 7.61 3.29
C ALA A 536 5.46 6.84 4.55
N MET A 537 6.74 6.94 4.93
CA MET A 537 7.21 6.44 6.23
C MET A 537 6.89 7.47 7.32
N PRO A 538 6.49 7.06 8.54
CA PRO A 538 6.29 7.99 9.65
C PRO A 538 7.53 8.81 9.96
N LEU A 539 7.36 9.95 10.64
CA LEU A 539 8.51 10.79 10.99
C LEU A 539 9.51 10.04 11.88
N HIS A 540 10.80 10.31 11.67
CA HIS A 540 11.89 9.73 12.47
C HIS A 540 12.00 8.20 12.38
N SER A 541 11.41 7.60 11.35
CA SER A 541 11.46 6.15 11.13
C SER A 541 12.84 5.65 10.71
N ARG A 542 13.06 4.35 10.86
CA ARG A 542 14.23 3.64 10.35
C ARG A 542 13.79 2.41 9.55
N VAL A 543 14.29 2.30 8.33
CA VAL A 543 14.15 1.11 7.49
C VAL A 543 15.54 0.53 7.29
N LEU A 544 15.75 -0.72 7.70
CA LEU A 544 17.02 -1.44 7.57
C LEU A 544 16.81 -2.71 6.75
N LEU A 545 17.58 -2.87 5.68
CA LEU A 545 17.74 -4.12 4.94
C LEU A 545 19.22 -4.53 4.99
N ALA A 546 19.54 -5.60 5.73
CA ALA A 546 20.92 -5.99 5.98
C ALA A 546 21.16 -7.48 5.75
N ASN A 547 22.39 -7.83 5.33
CA ASN A 547 22.87 -9.21 5.21
C ASN A 547 21.92 -10.11 4.39
N SER A 548 21.28 -9.55 3.37
CA SER A 548 20.17 -10.21 2.68
C SER A 548 20.51 -10.52 1.22
N THR A 549 19.98 -11.62 0.70
CA THR A 549 20.19 -12.06 -0.68
C THR A 549 18.84 -12.13 -1.37
N LEU A 550 18.57 -11.19 -2.28
CA LEU A 550 17.28 -11.11 -2.97
C LEU A 550 17.47 -11.40 -4.45
N ARG A 551 16.79 -12.44 -4.96
CA ARG A 551 16.82 -12.81 -6.37
C ARG A 551 15.41 -12.80 -6.96
N ALA A 552 15.27 -12.22 -8.13
CA ALA A 552 14.05 -12.28 -8.91
C ALA A 552 14.35 -12.40 -10.41
N THR A 553 13.42 -12.98 -11.15
CA THR A 553 13.43 -13.03 -12.61
C THR A 553 12.13 -12.50 -13.18
N VAL A 554 12.16 -12.05 -14.42
CA VAL A 554 10.96 -11.54 -15.13
C VAL A 554 9.82 -12.57 -15.16
N GLY A 555 10.15 -13.86 -15.23
CA GLY A 555 9.16 -14.95 -15.25
C GLY A 555 8.71 -15.46 -13.88
N GLY A 556 9.51 -15.26 -12.83
CA GLY A 556 9.20 -15.76 -11.49
C GLY A 556 8.51 -14.73 -10.58
N SER A 557 8.90 -13.46 -10.69
CA SER A 557 8.23 -12.36 -9.98
C SER A 557 6.76 -12.25 -10.37
N GLN A 558 5.89 -12.12 -9.36
CA GLN A 558 4.45 -11.86 -9.55
C GLN A 558 4.10 -10.38 -9.42
N TYR A 559 5.09 -9.50 -9.29
CA TYR A 559 4.85 -8.07 -9.21
C TYR A 559 4.34 -7.53 -10.56
N VAL A 560 3.25 -6.77 -10.52
CA VAL A 560 2.66 -6.11 -11.70
C VAL A 560 2.72 -4.60 -11.51
N ALA A 561 3.35 -3.91 -12.45
CA ALA A 561 3.43 -2.46 -12.43
C ALA A 561 2.05 -1.81 -12.57
N THR A 562 1.82 -0.74 -11.79
CA THR A 562 0.55 0.01 -11.75
C THR A 562 0.67 1.43 -12.30
N THR A 563 1.88 1.86 -12.62
CA THR A 563 2.17 3.18 -13.18
C THR A 563 1.33 3.45 -14.45
N PRO A 564 0.59 4.58 -14.53
CA PRO A 564 -0.18 4.96 -15.72
C PRO A 564 0.68 4.96 -17.00
N GLY A 565 0.16 4.37 -18.08
CA GLY A 565 0.88 4.24 -19.35
C GLY A 565 1.94 3.13 -19.39
N ARG A 566 2.29 2.53 -18.24
CA ARG A 566 3.13 1.33 -18.11
C ARG A 566 2.46 0.22 -17.28
N ALA A 567 1.13 0.29 -17.18
CA ALA A 567 0.34 -0.71 -16.47
C ALA A 567 0.40 -2.06 -17.20
N GLY A 568 0.57 -3.14 -16.45
CA GLY A 568 0.60 -4.51 -17.00
C GLY A 568 1.94 -4.95 -17.57
N PHE A 569 2.97 -4.09 -17.62
CA PHE A 569 4.33 -4.51 -17.94
C PHE A 569 4.88 -5.37 -16.79
N ARG A 570 5.44 -6.53 -17.15
CA ARG A 570 6.11 -7.43 -16.20
C ARG A 570 7.58 -7.07 -16.09
N TYR A 571 7.99 -6.76 -14.87
CA TYR A 571 9.39 -6.65 -14.47
C TYR A 571 9.69 -7.75 -13.46
N GLY A 572 10.97 -8.10 -13.30
CA GLY A 572 11.43 -9.07 -12.30
C GLY A 572 12.01 -8.46 -11.02
N PRO A 573 11.37 -7.51 -10.31
CA PRO A 573 12.02 -6.82 -9.21
C PRO A 573 12.16 -7.68 -7.95
N ALA A 574 13.32 -7.54 -7.32
CA ALA A 574 13.58 -8.05 -5.99
C ALA A 574 13.08 -7.07 -4.91
N LEU A 575 13.21 -5.76 -5.18
CA LEU A 575 12.75 -4.67 -4.34
C LEU A 575 11.94 -3.67 -5.16
N VAL A 576 10.81 -3.22 -4.62
CA VAL A 576 9.97 -2.18 -5.20
C VAL A 576 9.82 -1.05 -4.21
N LEU A 577 10.06 0.18 -4.68
CA LEU A 577 9.83 1.42 -3.96
C LEU A 577 8.69 2.17 -4.65
N ASP A 578 7.53 2.15 -4.03
CA ASP A 578 6.28 2.56 -4.65
C ASP A 578 5.68 3.79 -3.95
N GLY A 579 5.98 4.97 -4.48
CA GLY A 579 5.58 6.25 -3.91
C GLY A 579 6.24 6.52 -2.56
N VAL A 580 7.46 6.00 -2.34
CA VAL A 580 8.15 6.07 -1.05
C VAL A 580 8.52 7.50 -0.70
N ARG A 581 8.03 7.97 0.46
CA ARG A 581 8.38 9.28 1.03
C ARG A 581 9.07 9.09 2.37
N LEU A 582 10.32 9.52 2.44
CA LEU A 582 11.11 9.56 3.66
C LEU A 582 10.95 10.95 4.29
N LEU A 583 10.41 10.99 5.50
CA LEU A 583 10.17 12.21 6.28
C LEU A 583 11.01 12.13 7.56
N SER A 584 12.16 12.79 7.59
CA SER A 584 13.20 12.57 8.62
C SER A 584 13.52 11.08 8.85
N THR A 585 13.41 10.26 7.81
CA THR A 585 13.51 8.80 7.89
C THR A 585 14.88 8.34 7.42
N ARG A 586 15.44 7.32 8.08
CA ARG A 586 16.69 6.67 7.69
C ARG A 586 16.41 5.35 7.00
N PHE A 587 16.54 5.31 5.69
CA PHE A 587 16.55 4.10 4.89
C PHE A 587 17.99 3.63 4.69
N VAL A 588 18.31 2.43 5.17
CA VAL A 588 19.66 1.87 5.15
C VAL A 588 19.61 0.48 4.53
N MET A 589 20.38 0.28 3.47
CA MET A 589 20.62 -1.01 2.87
C MET A 589 22.11 -1.34 2.93
N THR A 590 22.47 -2.49 3.48
CA THR A 590 23.88 -2.82 3.72
C THR A 590 24.20 -4.31 3.59
N ARG A 591 25.41 -4.65 3.12
CA ARG A 591 25.90 -6.03 2.99
C ARG A 591 24.89 -6.96 2.32
N SER A 592 24.22 -6.46 1.29
CA SER A 592 23.09 -7.16 0.66
C SER A 592 23.34 -7.34 -0.83
N THR A 593 22.88 -8.48 -1.35
CA THR A 593 23.04 -8.85 -2.75
C THR A 593 21.69 -8.92 -3.44
N LEU A 594 21.52 -8.17 -4.53
CA LEU A 594 20.31 -8.18 -5.36
C LEU A 594 20.66 -8.70 -6.76
N VAL A 595 19.94 -9.72 -7.21
CA VAL A 595 20.17 -10.34 -8.53
C VAL A 595 18.86 -10.38 -9.33
N CYS A 596 18.90 -9.84 -10.55
CA CYS A 596 17.77 -9.77 -11.46
C CYS A 596 18.09 -10.44 -12.80
N GLY A 597 17.33 -11.46 -13.18
CA GLY A 597 17.46 -12.17 -14.46
C GLY A 597 16.30 -11.95 -15.44
N GLY A 598 16.59 -11.80 -16.73
CA GLY A 598 15.63 -11.64 -17.82
C GLY A 598 15.84 -10.34 -18.62
N GLU A 599 15.40 -10.32 -19.88
CA GLU A 599 15.65 -9.21 -20.83
C GLU A 599 15.10 -7.85 -20.39
N SER A 600 14.07 -7.83 -19.54
CA SER A 600 13.45 -6.62 -18.98
C SER A 600 13.60 -6.53 -17.46
N CYS A 601 14.68 -7.08 -16.90
CA CYS A 601 14.83 -7.15 -15.46
C CYS A 601 15.31 -5.82 -14.85
N ALA A 602 14.65 -5.39 -13.78
CA ALA A 602 15.05 -4.27 -12.94
C ALA A 602 15.15 -4.75 -11.49
N ALA A 603 16.35 -4.76 -10.89
CA ALA A 603 16.55 -5.31 -9.55
C ALA A 603 15.77 -4.53 -8.48
N ILE A 604 15.78 -3.20 -8.62
CA ILE A 604 14.98 -2.26 -7.87
C ILE A 604 14.04 -1.54 -8.84
N LEU A 605 12.73 -1.60 -8.59
CA LEU A 605 11.75 -0.86 -9.37
C LEU A 605 11.23 0.33 -8.55
N VAL A 606 11.12 1.49 -9.17
CA VAL A 606 10.55 2.69 -8.55
C VAL A 606 9.28 3.09 -9.28
N GLU A 607 8.18 3.17 -8.54
CA GLU A 607 6.89 3.65 -9.04
C GLU A 607 6.45 4.88 -8.24
N ARG A 608 5.68 5.78 -8.86
CA ARG A 608 5.07 6.96 -8.21
C ARG A 608 6.07 7.89 -7.46
N GLY A 609 7.35 7.77 -7.80
CA GLY A 609 8.45 8.60 -7.29
C GLY A 609 9.09 8.12 -5.98
N LEU A 610 10.36 8.50 -5.79
CA LEU A 610 11.13 8.32 -4.57
C LEU A 610 11.53 9.69 -4.03
N GLY A 611 11.08 10.02 -2.81
CA GLY A 611 11.32 11.32 -2.18
C GLY A 611 12.00 11.21 -0.82
N ALA A 612 13.07 11.97 -0.60
CA ALA A 612 13.68 12.16 0.70
C ALA A 612 13.57 13.63 1.12
N ASN A 613 12.92 13.89 2.26
CA ASN A 613 12.66 15.24 2.77
C ASN A 613 12.90 15.34 4.29
N LEU A 614 13.07 16.56 4.80
CA LEU A 614 13.24 16.86 6.23
C LEU A 614 14.46 16.15 6.85
N SER A 615 15.65 16.33 6.28
CA SER A 615 16.89 15.67 6.71
C SER A 615 16.80 14.13 6.72
N SER A 616 16.13 13.57 5.71
CA SER A 616 16.06 12.12 5.51
C SER A 616 17.36 11.57 4.91
N VAL A 617 17.58 10.27 5.09
CA VAL A 617 18.75 9.57 4.55
C VAL A 617 18.30 8.34 3.79
N PHE A 618 18.71 8.23 2.53
CA PHE A 618 18.69 6.99 1.76
C PHE A 618 20.14 6.56 1.54
N TYR A 619 20.54 5.47 2.20
CA TYR A 619 21.93 5.02 2.27
C TYR A 619 22.06 3.57 1.82
N MET A 620 22.96 3.33 0.88
CA MET A 620 23.35 2.00 0.40
C MET A 620 24.84 1.82 0.58
N ASP A 621 25.25 0.76 1.27
CA ASP A 621 26.66 0.48 1.57
C ASP A 621 27.00 -1.00 1.41
N ASN A 622 28.17 -1.33 0.89
CA ASN A 622 28.62 -2.72 0.74
C ASN A 622 27.58 -3.62 0.03
N CYS A 623 26.90 -3.07 -0.98
CA CYS A 623 25.85 -3.79 -1.71
C CYS A 623 26.37 -4.29 -3.07
N VAL A 624 25.94 -5.48 -3.46
CA VAL A 624 26.22 -6.04 -4.79
C VAL A 624 24.92 -6.18 -5.55
N ILE A 625 24.77 -5.43 -6.64
CA ILE A 625 23.53 -5.46 -7.43
C ILE A 625 23.85 -5.83 -8.86
N ARG A 626 23.26 -6.93 -9.32
CA ARG A 626 23.45 -7.46 -10.66
C ARG A 626 22.11 -7.57 -11.37
N SER A 627 22.04 -7.02 -12.57
CA SER A 627 20.86 -7.09 -13.41
C SER A 627 21.26 -7.26 -14.87
N GLN A 628 20.42 -7.89 -15.68
CA GLN A 628 20.66 -7.96 -17.13
C GLN A 628 20.35 -6.63 -17.83
N SER A 629 19.40 -5.84 -17.31
CA SER A 629 18.89 -4.65 -18.02
C SER A 629 19.07 -3.37 -17.22
N HIS A 630 18.42 -3.28 -16.05
CA HIS A 630 18.46 -2.10 -15.20
C HIS A 630 18.76 -2.48 -13.76
N VAL A 631 19.56 -1.68 -13.05
CA VAL A 631 19.74 -1.88 -11.61
C VAL A 631 18.53 -1.31 -10.86
N MET A 632 18.34 0.00 -10.95
CA MET A 632 17.22 0.77 -10.41
C MET A 632 16.48 1.45 -11.56
N TYR A 633 15.23 1.04 -11.80
CA TYR A 633 14.42 1.52 -12.91
C TYR A 633 13.15 2.21 -12.42
N ALA A 634 12.97 3.47 -12.77
CA ALA A 634 11.79 4.25 -12.41
C ALA A 634 10.83 4.35 -13.60
N LEU A 635 9.60 3.85 -13.45
CA LEU A 635 8.57 3.91 -14.48
C LEU A 635 8.01 5.33 -14.56
N ALA A 636 8.56 6.16 -15.45
CA ALA A 636 8.19 7.59 -15.58
C ALA A 636 8.15 8.34 -14.24
N SER A 637 8.98 7.92 -13.29
CA SER A 637 8.97 8.34 -11.89
C SER A 637 10.20 9.17 -11.58
N TYR A 638 10.11 10.07 -10.60
CA TYR A 638 11.17 11.01 -10.27
C TYR A 638 11.95 10.60 -9.00
N LEU A 639 13.17 11.10 -8.89
CA LEU A 639 13.95 11.13 -7.65
C LEU A 639 13.99 12.57 -7.14
N ARG A 640 13.58 12.79 -5.89
CA ARG A 640 13.68 14.09 -5.23
C ARG A 640 14.37 13.99 -3.88
N VAL A 641 15.44 14.76 -3.71
CA VAL A 641 16.19 14.86 -2.45
C VAL A 641 16.14 16.32 -2.01
N SER A 642 15.40 16.61 -0.93
CA SER A 642 15.07 17.97 -0.51
C SER A 642 15.23 18.19 1.00
N GLY A 643 15.27 19.45 1.43
CA GLY A 643 15.20 19.83 2.85
C GLY A 643 16.36 19.28 3.69
N GLY A 644 17.59 19.42 3.20
CA GLY A 644 18.80 18.95 3.88
C GLY A 644 18.94 17.43 3.94
N SER A 645 18.36 16.71 2.98
CA SER A 645 18.40 15.23 2.94
C SER A 645 19.63 14.71 2.20
N VAL A 646 19.94 13.42 2.38
CA VAL A 646 21.10 12.76 1.77
C VAL A 646 20.66 11.49 1.04
N PHE A 647 21.02 11.38 -0.24
CA PHE A 647 20.99 10.13 -0.99
C PHE A 647 22.43 9.71 -1.27
N SER A 648 22.81 8.51 -0.84
CA SER A 648 24.21 8.10 -0.82
C SER A 648 24.37 6.62 -1.16
N ILE A 649 25.22 6.34 -2.15
CA ILE A 649 25.68 4.99 -2.50
C ILE A 649 27.17 4.91 -2.23
N GLN A 650 27.58 3.92 -1.43
CA GLN A 650 28.97 3.75 -0.99
C GLN A 650 29.42 2.30 -1.11
N ASN A 651 30.72 2.09 -1.33
CA ASN A 651 31.38 0.77 -1.26
C ASN A 651 30.64 -0.35 -2.00
N SER A 652 29.97 -0.02 -3.12
CA SER A 652 29.02 -0.92 -3.76
C SER A 652 29.46 -1.31 -5.16
N LEU A 653 29.07 -2.51 -5.58
CA LEU A 653 29.30 -3.02 -6.93
C LEU A 653 27.95 -3.10 -7.67
N TRP A 654 27.80 -2.31 -8.72
CA TRP A 654 26.60 -2.29 -9.55
C TRP A 654 26.95 -2.79 -10.95
N SER A 655 26.22 -3.81 -11.43
CA SER A 655 26.48 -4.42 -12.73
C SER A 655 25.21 -4.57 -13.55
N ALA A 656 25.24 -4.00 -14.75
CA ALA A 656 24.22 -4.15 -15.79
C ALA A 656 24.89 -4.11 -17.17
N PRO A 657 25.58 -5.19 -17.58
CA PRO A 657 26.41 -5.23 -18.78
C PRO A 657 25.56 -5.42 -20.05
N SER A 658 24.62 -4.51 -20.27
CA SER A 658 23.82 -4.46 -21.50
C SER A 658 24.63 -3.89 -22.66
N ASN A 659 24.34 -4.33 -23.88
CA ASN A 659 24.81 -3.70 -25.13
C ASN A 659 23.72 -2.82 -25.79
N GLU A 660 22.54 -2.73 -25.18
CA GLU A 660 21.44 -1.89 -25.68
C GLU A 660 21.50 -0.46 -25.13
N TYR A 661 21.00 0.46 -25.95
CA TYR A 661 20.86 1.88 -25.65
C TYR A 661 19.84 2.12 -24.51
N TYR A 662 20.08 3.13 -23.67
CA TYR A 662 19.24 3.47 -22.50
C TYR A 662 19.11 2.42 -21.38
N LYS A 663 19.91 1.34 -21.39
CA LYS A 663 20.00 0.39 -20.27
C LYS A 663 21.15 0.76 -19.32
N GLY A 664 20.82 1.10 -18.09
CA GLY A 664 21.75 1.71 -17.12
C GLY A 664 21.45 1.38 -15.66
N ALA A 665 22.27 1.93 -14.76
CA ALA A 665 22.15 1.69 -13.32
C ALA A 665 20.92 2.37 -12.72
N CYS A 666 20.80 3.69 -12.80
CA CYS A 666 19.68 4.48 -12.27
C CYS A 666 18.96 5.15 -13.42
N VAL A 667 17.68 4.83 -13.65
CA VAL A 667 16.88 5.47 -14.70
C VAL A 667 15.67 6.14 -14.09
N PHE A 668 15.59 7.47 -14.20
CA PHE A 668 14.51 8.29 -13.68
C PHE A 668 13.90 9.17 -14.78
N GLY A 669 12.65 9.60 -14.59
CA GLY A 669 12.07 10.66 -15.40
C GLY A 669 12.80 11.97 -15.12
N ASP A 670 12.71 12.46 -13.88
CA ASP A 670 13.37 13.69 -13.44
C ASP A 670 14.15 13.44 -12.14
N VAL A 671 15.29 14.13 -11.99
CA VAL A 671 16.11 14.11 -10.78
C VAL A 671 16.26 15.53 -10.25
N ALA A 672 15.83 15.76 -9.01
CA ALA A 672 15.94 17.05 -8.35
C ALA A 672 16.64 16.91 -6.99
N VAL A 673 17.67 17.72 -6.76
CA VAL A 673 18.38 17.86 -5.49
C VAL A 673 18.27 19.32 -5.06
N ASP A 674 17.52 19.61 -4.00
CA ASP A 674 17.19 20.97 -3.59
C ASP A 674 17.34 21.20 -2.07
N GLY A 675 17.31 22.47 -1.65
CA GLY A 675 17.22 22.84 -0.23
C GLY A 675 18.41 22.38 0.62
N GLY A 676 19.64 22.55 0.12
CA GLY A 676 20.87 22.17 0.82
C GLY A 676 21.03 20.66 0.98
N SER A 677 20.55 19.88 0.02
CA SER A 677 20.60 18.41 0.06
C SER A 677 21.82 17.86 -0.70
N VAL A 678 22.13 16.58 -0.48
CA VAL A 678 23.30 15.93 -1.08
C VAL A 678 22.90 14.66 -1.82
N LEU A 679 23.39 14.51 -3.06
CA LEU A 679 23.39 13.27 -3.81
C LEU A 679 24.85 12.84 -4.03
N GLN A 680 25.28 11.74 -3.41
CA GLN A 680 26.67 11.28 -3.50
C GLN A 680 26.82 9.81 -3.91
N ILE A 681 27.85 9.57 -4.72
CA ILE A 681 28.31 8.24 -5.14
C ILE A 681 29.79 8.14 -4.75
N VAL A 682 30.13 7.22 -3.86
CA VAL A 682 31.46 7.15 -3.25
C VAL A 682 32.02 5.72 -3.27
N SER A 683 33.32 5.56 -3.53
CA SER A 683 34.06 4.29 -3.38
C SER A 683 33.40 3.08 -4.04
N SER A 684 32.73 3.28 -5.18
CA SER A 684 31.88 2.26 -5.79
C SER A 684 32.35 1.89 -7.19
N THR A 685 32.06 0.66 -7.59
CA THR A 685 32.39 0.12 -8.92
C THR A 685 31.13 -0.08 -9.74
N PHE A 686 31.11 0.49 -10.94
CA PHE A 686 29.98 0.40 -11.86
C PHE A 686 30.40 -0.30 -13.14
N ARG A 687 29.83 -1.47 -13.43
CA ARG A 687 30.05 -2.24 -14.67
C ARG A 687 28.78 -2.24 -15.51
N LEU A 688 28.63 -1.22 -16.32
CA LEU A 688 27.38 -0.88 -17.00
C LEU A 688 27.56 -0.85 -18.51
N GLY A 689 26.45 -1.06 -19.20
CA GLY A 689 26.34 -0.79 -20.63
C GLY A 689 26.39 0.69 -20.93
N PHE A 690 25.26 1.36 -20.73
CA PHE A 690 25.04 2.70 -21.25
C PHE A 690 25.39 3.81 -20.26
N ALA A 691 24.72 3.88 -19.11
CA ALA A 691 24.92 4.97 -18.17
C ALA A 691 24.73 4.62 -16.69
N MET A 692 25.42 5.35 -15.80
CA MET A 692 25.18 5.24 -14.35
C MET A 692 23.85 5.90 -13.95
N LEU A 693 23.63 7.16 -14.31
CA LEU A 693 22.38 7.88 -14.10
C LEU A 693 21.79 8.28 -15.45
N ILE A 694 20.51 8.00 -15.69
CA ILE A 694 19.74 8.41 -16.85
C ILE A 694 18.55 9.24 -16.34
N ALA A 695 18.39 10.45 -16.86
CA ALA A 695 17.25 11.31 -16.55
C ALA A 695 16.83 12.17 -17.76
N ASN A 696 15.57 12.59 -17.81
CA ASN A 696 15.15 13.63 -18.75
C ASN A 696 15.66 15.00 -18.31
N THR A 697 15.57 15.29 -17.00
CA THR A 697 16.11 16.51 -16.40
C THR A 697 16.89 16.23 -15.12
N LEU A 698 17.92 17.03 -14.88
CA LEU A 698 18.75 17.04 -13.68
C LEU A 698 18.81 18.47 -13.13
N THR A 699 18.20 18.68 -11.98
CA THR A 699 18.13 20.00 -11.32
C THR A 699 18.82 19.94 -9.97
N VAL A 700 19.83 20.79 -9.75
CA VAL A 700 20.55 20.91 -8.47
C VAL A 700 20.52 22.36 -8.01
N THR A 701 19.77 22.66 -6.95
CA THR A 701 19.45 24.03 -6.52
C THR A 701 19.47 24.21 -5.01
N GLY A 702 19.28 25.45 -4.53
CA GLY A 702 19.24 25.76 -3.10
C GLY A 702 20.52 25.42 -2.33
N GLY A 703 21.70 25.61 -2.93
CA GLY A 703 22.98 25.28 -2.30
C GLY A 703 23.22 23.78 -2.11
N SER A 704 22.66 22.95 -2.99
CA SER A 704 22.79 21.48 -2.92
C SER A 704 24.10 21.00 -3.54
N TRP A 705 24.45 19.73 -3.27
CA TRP A 705 25.74 19.16 -3.65
C TRP A 705 25.59 17.80 -4.34
N LEU A 706 26.14 17.70 -5.56
CA LEU A 706 26.26 16.45 -6.32
C LEU A 706 27.71 15.98 -6.28
N VAL A 707 27.96 14.73 -5.88
CA VAL A 707 29.33 14.22 -5.64
C VAL A 707 29.56 12.87 -6.28
N HIS A 708 30.66 12.75 -7.02
CA HIS A 708 31.22 11.48 -7.48
C HIS A 708 32.66 11.41 -6.97
N ARG A 709 32.94 10.49 -6.06
CA ARG A 709 34.25 10.38 -5.39
C ARG A 709 34.77 8.93 -5.36
N ASP A 710 36.05 8.72 -5.68
CA ASP A 710 36.74 7.44 -5.50
C ASP A 710 36.07 6.26 -6.24
N ASN A 711 35.41 6.51 -7.37
CA ASN A 711 34.66 5.47 -8.09
C ASN A 711 35.43 4.91 -9.29
N GLU A 712 35.13 3.65 -9.63
CA GLU A 712 35.51 3.04 -10.90
C GLU A 712 34.27 2.89 -11.80
N PHE A 713 34.22 3.68 -12.86
CA PHE A 713 33.15 3.65 -13.86
C PHE A 713 33.60 2.89 -15.11
N ARG A 714 32.93 1.78 -15.42
CA ARG A 714 33.01 1.07 -16.71
C ARG A 714 31.67 1.21 -17.41
N THR A 715 31.50 2.29 -18.16
CA THR A 715 30.21 2.72 -18.75
C THR A 715 30.44 3.73 -19.88
N ALA A 716 29.49 3.88 -20.80
CA ALA A 716 29.60 4.92 -21.83
C ALA A 716 29.43 6.33 -21.23
N TYR A 717 28.45 6.53 -20.36
CA TYR A 717 28.20 7.79 -19.65
C TYR A 717 28.10 7.57 -18.14
N VAL A 718 28.54 8.52 -17.31
CA VAL A 718 28.19 8.51 -15.89
C VAL A 718 26.81 9.15 -15.67
N VAL A 719 26.57 10.33 -16.23
CA VAL A 719 25.30 11.06 -16.16
C VAL A 719 24.78 11.33 -17.58
N HIS A 720 23.77 10.59 -18.00
CA HIS A 720 23.10 10.79 -19.28
C HIS A 720 21.80 11.57 -19.07
N VAL A 721 21.75 12.81 -19.57
CA VAL A 721 20.54 13.63 -19.59
C VAL A 721 20.00 13.72 -21.01
N ALA A 722 18.74 13.32 -21.21
CA ALA A 722 18.13 13.20 -22.52
C ALA A 722 17.74 14.58 -23.13
N ASN A 723 17.26 15.51 -22.30
CA ASN A 723 16.90 16.84 -22.78
C ASN A 723 18.15 17.69 -22.98
N LYS A 724 18.29 18.32 -24.15
CA LYS A 724 19.43 19.17 -24.52
C LYS A 724 19.73 20.29 -23.50
N ASN A 725 18.67 20.87 -22.93
CA ASN A 725 18.74 21.92 -21.90
C ASN A 725 18.25 21.41 -20.53
N GLY A 726 18.34 20.10 -20.30
CA GLY A 726 17.75 19.42 -19.14
C GLY A 726 18.56 19.54 -17.86
N VAL A 727 19.76 20.14 -17.89
CA VAL A 727 20.61 20.29 -16.71
C VAL A 727 20.59 21.71 -16.20
N ALA A 728 20.25 21.89 -14.92
CA ALA A 728 20.20 23.19 -14.28
C ALA A 728 20.87 23.16 -12.91
N PHE A 729 21.93 23.95 -12.74
CA PHE A 729 22.54 24.25 -11.45
C PHE A 729 22.26 25.70 -11.07
N ARG A 730 21.66 25.94 -9.89
CA ARG A 730 21.31 27.27 -9.39
C ARG A 730 21.72 27.46 -7.94
N ASP A 731 21.62 28.70 -7.45
CA ASP A 731 21.77 29.06 -6.04
C ASP A 731 23.09 28.58 -5.41
N ARG A 732 24.20 28.72 -6.15
CA ARG A 732 25.55 28.28 -5.73
C ARG A 732 25.64 26.78 -5.41
N SER A 733 24.84 25.95 -6.08
CA SER A 733 24.95 24.49 -5.98
C SER A 733 26.21 23.99 -6.69
N VAL A 734 26.78 22.91 -6.15
CA VAL A 734 28.12 22.43 -6.54
C VAL A 734 28.06 21.01 -7.11
N TRP A 735 28.89 20.73 -8.11
CA TRP A 735 29.18 19.39 -8.60
C TRP A 735 30.67 19.06 -8.42
N SER A 736 30.97 18.07 -7.58
CA SER A 736 32.33 17.59 -7.33
C SER A 736 32.59 16.25 -8.01
N ILE A 737 33.65 16.19 -8.82
CA ILE A 737 34.11 15.00 -9.54
C ILE A 737 35.56 14.74 -9.10
N LEU A 738 35.75 13.80 -8.18
CA LEU A 738 37.01 13.63 -7.44
C LEU A 738 37.53 12.19 -7.53
N HIS A 739 38.79 11.99 -7.90
CA HIS A 739 39.47 10.68 -7.80
C HIS A 739 38.72 9.51 -8.48
N ASN A 740 38.03 9.78 -9.60
CA ASN A 740 37.30 8.73 -10.33
C ASN A 740 38.12 8.20 -11.49
N ASN A 741 37.91 6.92 -11.81
CA ASN A 741 38.47 6.26 -12.98
C ASN A 741 37.35 5.96 -14.00
N PHE A 742 37.48 6.48 -15.22
CA PHE A 742 36.55 6.33 -16.32
C PHE A 742 37.10 5.39 -17.39
N ASN A 743 36.46 4.22 -17.55
CA ASN A 743 36.84 3.17 -18.47
C ASN A 743 35.65 2.73 -19.34
N TYR A 744 35.96 1.98 -20.41
CA TYR A 744 34.96 1.50 -21.35
C TYR A 744 33.96 0.54 -20.71
N GLY A 745 32.68 0.74 -21.02
CA GLY A 745 31.59 -0.15 -20.67
C GLY A 745 31.34 -1.23 -21.72
N SER A 746 30.37 -2.12 -21.47
CA SER A 746 30.00 -3.19 -22.41
C SER A 746 29.33 -2.69 -23.69
N TYR A 747 28.70 -1.50 -23.65
CA TYR A 747 28.01 -0.90 -24.81
C TYR A 747 28.99 -0.35 -25.86
N SER A 748 30.09 0.24 -25.44
CA SER A 748 31.02 0.93 -26.33
C SER A 748 32.46 0.81 -25.85
N SER A 749 33.33 0.39 -26.76
CA SER A 749 34.79 0.35 -26.58
C SER A 749 35.49 1.67 -26.88
N SER A 750 34.73 2.74 -27.20
CA SER A 750 35.29 4.05 -27.58
C SER A 750 34.73 5.22 -26.77
N ILE A 751 33.54 5.04 -26.17
CA ILE A 751 32.86 6.07 -25.39
C ILE A 751 33.05 5.77 -23.90
N ALA A 752 33.61 6.75 -23.18
CA ALA A 752 33.70 6.80 -21.73
C ALA A 752 33.73 8.27 -21.33
N HIS A 753 32.58 8.83 -20.98
CA HIS A 753 32.38 10.25 -20.67
C HIS A 753 31.65 10.44 -19.33
N MET A 754 31.85 11.61 -18.71
CA MET A 754 31.09 11.97 -17.52
C MET A 754 29.63 12.24 -17.88
N THR A 755 29.36 12.90 -19.00
CA THR A 755 28.00 13.33 -19.34
C THR A 755 27.62 13.20 -20.81
N SER A 756 26.33 13.10 -21.11
CA SER A 756 25.79 13.42 -22.44
C SER A 756 26.10 14.88 -22.79
N ASN A 757 26.31 15.19 -24.06
CA ASN A 757 26.68 16.55 -24.49
C ASN A 757 25.47 17.49 -24.28
N TRP A 758 25.52 18.37 -23.27
CA TRP A 758 24.51 19.38 -23.01
C TRP A 758 25.15 20.76 -22.81
N PRO A 759 24.66 21.81 -23.49
CA PRO A 759 24.96 23.18 -23.11
C PRO A 759 24.09 23.60 -21.91
N PRO A 760 24.65 24.14 -20.82
CA PRO A 760 23.84 24.77 -19.77
C PRO A 760 22.94 25.87 -20.35
N PRO A 761 21.70 26.03 -19.89
CA PRO A 761 20.90 27.23 -20.15
C PRO A 761 21.69 28.51 -19.80
N SER A 762 21.47 29.61 -20.53
CA SER A 762 22.22 30.86 -20.35
C SER A 762 22.08 31.49 -18.96
N ASP A 763 21.01 31.17 -18.24
CA ASP A 763 20.74 31.60 -16.86
C ASP A 763 21.44 30.72 -15.79
N THR A 764 22.05 29.60 -16.19
CA THR A 764 22.70 28.66 -15.28
C THR A 764 24.22 28.84 -15.24
N HIS A 765 24.78 28.94 -14.05
CA HIS A 765 26.21 29.09 -13.80
C HIS A 765 26.67 27.96 -12.86
N PRO A 766 26.86 26.73 -13.38
CA PRO A 766 27.24 25.59 -12.56
C PRO A 766 28.64 25.79 -11.95
N ILE A 767 28.79 25.46 -10.68
CA ILE A 767 30.09 25.40 -10.00
C ILE A 767 30.54 23.94 -10.03
N ILE A 768 31.57 23.64 -10.84
CA ILE A 768 32.05 22.26 -11.05
C ILE A 768 33.53 22.16 -10.69
N TYR A 769 33.85 21.22 -9.82
CA TYR A 769 35.23 20.90 -9.43
C TYR A 769 35.66 19.54 -9.98
N GLY A 770 36.85 19.49 -10.55
CA GLY A 770 37.49 18.27 -11.03
C GLY A 770 38.85 18.06 -10.35
N VAL A 771 39.05 16.95 -9.65
CA VAL A 771 40.32 16.68 -8.93
C VAL A 771 40.77 15.25 -9.18
N CYS A 772 42.00 15.09 -9.68
CA CYS A 772 42.66 13.80 -9.81
C CYS A 772 41.84 12.69 -10.48
N ASN A 773 41.11 13.01 -11.55
CA ASN A 773 40.35 12.00 -12.30
C ASN A 773 41.22 11.38 -13.39
N GLU A 774 41.00 10.10 -13.65
CA GLU A 774 41.65 9.36 -14.73
C GLU A 774 40.61 8.90 -15.75
N ALA A 775 40.91 9.07 -17.04
CA ALA A 775 40.11 8.53 -18.11
C ALA A 775 40.99 7.66 -19.00
N ARG A 776 40.59 6.39 -19.19
CA ARG A 776 41.26 5.43 -20.08
C ARG A 776 42.75 5.26 -19.72
N GLY A 777 43.05 5.23 -18.43
CA GLY A 777 44.41 5.09 -17.89
C GLY A 777 45.28 6.34 -18.01
N SER A 778 44.72 7.52 -18.30
CA SER A 778 45.44 8.80 -18.34
C SER A 778 44.77 9.86 -17.47
N PRO A 779 45.54 10.73 -16.78
CA PRO A 779 44.97 11.86 -16.03
C PRO A 779 44.15 12.81 -16.91
N VAL A 780 43.02 13.28 -16.41
CA VAL A 780 42.12 14.20 -17.13
C VAL A 780 42.60 15.64 -16.97
N MET A 781 43.22 16.18 -18.01
CA MET A 781 43.64 17.59 -18.06
C MET A 781 42.58 18.51 -18.70
N ASN A 782 41.79 17.99 -19.64
CA ASN A 782 40.74 18.74 -20.34
C ASN A 782 39.37 18.04 -20.18
N TYR A 783 38.59 18.49 -19.19
CA TYR A 783 37.26 17.93 -18.89
C TYR A 783 36.26 18.10 -20.03
N ARG A 784 36.42 19.13 -20.88
CA ARG A 784 35.52 19.41 -22.00
C ARG A 784 35.69 18.38 -23.11
N GLU A 785 36.93 18.08 -23.50
CA GLU A 785 37.21 17.15 -24.59
C GLU A 785 37.17 15.68 -24.14
N VAL A 786 37.72 15.39 -22.96
CA VAL A 786 37.88 14.00 -22.50
C VAL A 786 36.59 13.46 -21.87
N LEU A 787 35.95 14.26 -21.02
CA LEU A 787 34.76 13.85 -20.25
C LEU A 787 33.45 14.47 -20.75
N ASN A 788 33.50 15.25 -21.83
CA ASN A 788 32.34 15.86 -22.48
C ASN A 788 31.55 16.83 -21.59
N ILE A 789 32.24 17.52 -20.67
CA ILE A 789 31.62 18.53 -19.81
C ILE A 789 31.65 19.88 -20.53
N GLY A 790 30.50 20.29 -21.08
CA GLY A 790 30.37 21.54 -21.86
C GLY A 790 30.46 22.84 -21.04
N ALA A 791 30.38 22.74 -19.72
CA ALA A 791 30.50 23.84 -18.77
C ALA A 791 31.95 24.00 -18.26
N PRO A 792 32.37 25.21 -17.82
CA PRO A 792 33.70 25.40 -17.25
C PRO A 792 33.88 24.57 -15.97
N VAL A 793 35.01 23.88 -15.87
CA VAL A 793 35.39 23.07 -14.70
C VAL A 793 36.63 23.69 -14.06
N THR A 794 36.57 23.92 -12.75
CA THR A 794 37.75 24.27 -11.95
C THR A 794 38.53 23.00 -11.67
N ALA A 795 39.53 22.72 -12.51
CA ALA A 795 40.44 21.60 -12.33
C ALA A 795 41.49 21.94 -11.25
N LEU A 796 41.61 21.08 -10.22
CA LEU A 796 42.65 21.18 -9.19
C LEU A 796 43.64 20.02 -9.35
N ASP A 797 44.91 20.28 -9.02
CA ASP A 797 45.97 19.28 -9.03
C ASP A 797 45.69 18.15 -8.03
N CYS A 798 46.19 16.94 -8.32
CA CYS A 798 46.15 15.83 -7.37
C CYS A 798 46.82 16.25 -6.05
N GLY A 799 46.11 16.12 -4.93
CA GLY A 799 46.57 16.55 -3.60
C GLY A 799 46.18 17.98 -3.21
N ALA A 800 45.69 18.81 -4.14
CA ALA A 800 45.07 20.08 -3.80
C ALA A 800 43.62 19.86 -3.33
N CYS A 801 43.20 20.60 -2.29
CA CYS A 801 41.86 20.52 -1.74
C CYS A 801 41.29 21.93 -1.53
N ALA A 802 40.14 22.18 -2.16
CA ALA A 802 39.32 23.35 -1.91
C ALA A 802 38.14 22.95 -1.03
N LEU A 803 37.81 23.77 -0.03
CA LEU A 803 36.71 23.52 0.92
C LEU A 803 35.41 23.16 0.17
N ASP A 804 35.03 23.97 -0.81
CA ASP A 804 33.79 23.79 -1.59
C ASP A 804 33.84 22.55 -2.52
N ALA A 805 35.02 22.02 -2.82
CA ALA A 805 35.19 20.84 -3.66
C ALA A 805 35.06 19.55 -2.85
N VAL A 806 35.70 19.48 -1.68
CA VAL A 806 35.83 18.24 -0.89
C VAL A 806 34.80 18.12 0.24
N CYS A 807 34.22 19.24 0.70
CA CYS A 807 33.30 19.28 1.84
C CYS A 807 31.93 19.85 1.45
N PHE A 808 30.89 19.49 2.20
CA PHE A 808 29.61 20.19 2.08
C PHE A 808 29.70 21.56 2.75
N ALA A 809 29.90 22.60 1.94
CA ALA A 809 30.24 23.95 2.40
C ALA A 809 29.30 24.50 3.47
N ALA A 810 27.98 24.31 3.30
CA ALA A 810 26.97 24.85 4.22
C ALA A 810 27.05 24.30 5.66
N ARG A 811 27.77 23.19 5.87
CA ARG A 811 27.96 22.54 7.18
C ARG A 811 29.44 22.39 7.55
N THR A 812 30.34 23.08 6.87
CA THR A 812 31.78 23.03 7.12
C THR A 812 32.25 24.35 7.73
N SER A 813 33.02 24.30 8.82
CA SER A 813 33.56 25.49 9.49
C SER A 813 34.97 25.85 8.99
N SER A 814 35.79 24.85 8.71
CA SER A 814 37.13 25.00 8.15
C SER A 814 37.62 23.69 7.53
N ILE A 815 38.79 23.73 6.88
CA ILE A 815 39.51 22.53 6.43
C ILE A 815 40.85 22.43 7.15
N SER A 816 41.26 21.21 7.51
CA SER A 816 42.56 20.93 8.13
C SER A 816 43.21 19.77 7.39
N GLY A 817 44.32 20.02 6.69
CA GLY A 817 45.01 18.98 5.92
C GLY A 817 44.10 18.23 4.93
N CYS A 818 43.20 18.95 4.26
CA CYS A 818 42.15 18.42 3.37
C CYS A 818 41.00 17.63 4.03
N ALA A 819 41.02 17.46 5.35
CA ALA A 819 39.88 16.95 6.09
C ALA A 819 38.89 18.08 6.41
N CYS A 820 37.59 17.78 6.34
CA CYS A 820 36.53 18.72 6.65
C CYS A 820 36.33 18.82 8.15
N VAL A 821 36.32 20.04 8.69
CA VAL A 821 35.92 20.29 10.08
C VAL A 821 34.46 20.75 10.07
N CYS A 822 33.58 19.96 10.66
CA CYS A 822 32.14 20.22 10.58
C CYS A 822 31.68 21.31 11.55
N ALA A 823 30.78 22.15 11.06
CA ALA A 823 29.96 23.03 11.88
C ALA A 823 28.80 22.25 12.53
N ALA A 824 28.07 22.89 13.44
CA ALA A 824 26.92 22.28 14.10
C ALA A 824 25.89 21.76 13.07
N GLY A 825 25.50 20.49 13.23
CA GLY A 825 24.57 19.79 12.34
C GLY A 825 25.19 19.26 11.04
N GLY A 826 26.52 19.27 10.90
CA GLY A 826 27.24 18.51 9.88
C GLY A 826 27.66 17.13 10.39
N TYR A 827 27.56 16.11 9.54
CA TYR A 827 27.81 14.71 9.91
C TYR A 827 28.84 14.03 8.99
N GLY A 828 29.69 13.17 9.57
CA GLY A 828 30.71 12.38 8.85
C GLY A 828 31.86 13.21 8.28
N ASP A 829 32.77 12.55 7.57
CA ASP A 829 34.04 13.12 7.10
C ASP A 829 33.89 14.27 6.09
N THR A 830 32.71 14.41 5.48
CA THR A 830 32.41 15.47 4.51
C THR A 830 31.30 16.42 4.98
N CYS A 831 30.94 16.38 6.26
CA CYS A 831 29.99 17.29 6.89
C CYS A 831 28.60 17.31 6.23
N LEU A 832 28.05 16.16 5.93
CA LEU A 832 26.74 16.01 5.29
C LEU A 832 25.61 16.63 6.15
N PRO A 833 24.50 17.09 5.54
CA PRO A 833 23.40 17.77 6.26
C PRO A 833 22.50 16.81 7.08
N ALA A 834 22.63 15.51 6.90
CA ALA A 834 21.90 14.50 7.65
C ALA A 834 22.84 13.35 8.08
N ALA A 835 22.56 12.77 9.25
CA ALA A 835 23.37 11.71 9.83
C ALA A 835 23.26 10.41 9.01
N VAL A 836 24.30 10.15 8.21
CA VAL A 836 24.53 8.84 7.60
C VAL A 836 25.02 7.90 8.69
N PRO A 837 24.54 6.64 8.77
CA PRO A 837 25.03 5.69 9.76
C PRO A 837 26.54 5.52 9.62
N ASP A 838 27.29 5.66 10.72
CA ASP A 838 28.69 5.22 10.77
C ASP A 838 28.70 3.76 10.36
N GLY A 839 29.50 3.44 9.32
CA GLY A 839 29.49 2.14 8.66
C GLY A 839 29.37 1.02 9.69
N LEU A 840 28.34 0.18 9.56
CA LEU A 840 28.22 -1.03 10.37
C LEU A 840 29.52 -1.79 10.11
N GLY A 841 30.45 -1.78 11.07
CA GLY A 841 31.86 -2.12 10.89
C GLY A 841 32.11 -3.42 10.12
N PRO A 842 33.38 -3.69 9.75
CA PRO A 842 33.73 -4.95 9.10
C PRO A 842 33.12 -6.12 9.88
N LEU A 843 32.65 -7.14 9.14
CA LEU A 843 32.10 -8.38 9.70
C LEU A 843 32.90 -8.77 10.94
N PRO A 844 32.27 -9.11 12.08
CA PRO A 844 33.00 -9.75 13.16
C PRO A 844 33.64 -11.01 12.56
N LEU A 845 34.96 -10.98 12.42
CA LEU A 845 35.74 -12.16 12.10
C LEU A 845 35.44 -13.20 13.19
N PRO A 846 35.14 -14.45 12.84
CA PRO A 846 34.98 -15.49 13.84
C PRO A 846 36.29 -15.60 14.63
N LEU A 847 36.18 -15.48 15.95
CA LEU A 847 37.26 -15.73 16.90
C LEU A 847 37.91 -17.10 16.62
N PRO A 848 39.25 -17.18 16.53
CA PRO A 848 39.92 -18.46 16.34
C PRO A 848 40.12 -19.12 17.71
N ASP A 849 39.09 -19.77 18.23
CA ASP A 849 39.28 -20.68 19.38
C ASP A 849 38.29 -21.85 19.32
N ALA A 850 38.73 -22.94 18.71
CA ALA A 850 38.48 -24.32 19.14
C ALA A 850 39.25 -25.26 18.19
N LYS A 851 40.16 -26.06 18.76
CA LYS A 851 40.69 -27.26 18.09
C LYS A 851 39.53 -28.25 17.95
N ASP A 852 39.14 -28.61 16.73
CA ASP A 852 38.66 -29.95 16.39
C ASP A 852 38.51 -30.18 14.88
N THR A 853 38.68 -31.45 14.52
CA THR A 853 38.96 -32.00 13.19
C THR A 853 37.73 -32.20 12.29
N GLU A 854 36.92 -31.16 12.04
CA GLU A 854 35.80 -31.19 11.08
C GLU A 854 36.01 -30.28 9.85
N VAL A 855 35.38 -30.67 8.73
CA VAL A 855 35.45 -29.99 7.43
C VAL A 855 34.91 -28.57 7.56
N ARG A 856 35.77 -27.56 7.50
CA ARG A 856 35.36 -26.14 7.54
C ARG A 856 34.59 -25.77 6.27
N CYS A 857 33.40 -25.21 6.44
CA CYS A 857 32.62 -24.62 5.36
C CYS A 857 33.10 -23.20 5.04
N VAL A 858 33.24 -22.89 3.76
CA VAL A 858 33.41 -21.52 3.28
C VAL A 858 32.04 -20.86 3.21
N HIS A 859 31.83 -19.79 3.98
CA HIS A 859 30.57 -19.07 4.05
C HIS A 859 30.68 -17.71 3.35
N GLY A 860 29.77 -17.42 2.41
CA GLY A 860 29.66 -16.10 1.79
C GLY A 860 30.80 -15.75 0.82
N GLY A 861 30.70 -14.57 0.20
CA GLY A 861 31.74 -14.01 -0.66
C GLY A 861 31.69 -14.48 -2.12
N SER A 862 32.72 -14.10 -2.90
CA SER A 862 32.89 -14.50 -4.30
C SER A 862 34.25 -15.14 -4.52
N ILE A 863 34.30 -16.28 -5.23
CA ILE A 863 35.55 -16.99 -5.53
C ILE A 863 35.66 -17.30 -7.02
N SER A 864 36.86 -17.14 -7.58
CA SER A 864 37.17 -17.43 -8.99
C SER A 864 37.90 -18.75 -9.21
N SER A 865 38.45 -19.34 -8.14
CA SER A 865 39.17 -20.61 -8.14
C SER A 865 38.96 -21.30 -6.79
N VAL A 866 39.15 -22.61 -6.77
CA VAL A 866 39.26 -23.42 -5.55
C VAL A 866 40.67 -24.00 -5.58
N ASP A 867 41.46 -23.72 -4.54
CA ASP A 867 42.82 -24.26 -4.43
C ASP A 867 42.78 -25.76 -4.10
N ASP A 868 43.86 -26.47 -4.43
CA ASP A 868 43.99 -27.88 -4.09
C ASP A 868 43.96 -28.07 -2.56
N PRO A 869 43.15 -29.03 -2.05
CA PRO A 869 43.03 -29.24 -0.61
C PRO A 869 44.35 -29.77 -0.02
N ASP A 870 44.69 -29.31 1.19
CA ASP A 870 45.85 -29.81 1.93
C ASP A 870 45.76 -31.35 2.15
N PRO A 871 46.89 -32.07 2.19
CA PRO A 871 46.91 -33.51 2.44
C PRO A 871 46.18 -33.88 3.75
N GLY A 872 45.10 -34.67 3.66
CA GLY A 872 44.31 -35.14 4.81
C GLY A 872 42.95 -34.46 5.03
N VAL A 873 42.57 -33.50 4.19
CA VAL A 873 41.23 -32.87 4.21
C VAL A 873 40.14 -33.88 3.81
N ARG A 874 39.07 -33.97 4.61
CA ARG A 874 38.01 -34.99 4.52
C ARG A 874 36.80 -34.59 3.65
N GLY A 875 36.81 -33.40 3.08
CA GLY A 875 35.70 -32.88 2.30
C GLY A 875 35.81 -31.39 1.99
N LEU A 876 34.89 -30.89 1.17
CA LEU A 876 34.75 -29.47 0.85
C LEU A 876 33.33 -29.03 1.20
N CYS A 877 33.18 -27.83 1.76
CA CYS A 877 31.87 -27.29 2.06
C CYS A 877 31.80 -25.80 1.69
N PHE A 878 30.76 -25.42 0.94
CA PHE A 878 30.49 -24.05 0.51
C PHE A 878 29.04 -23.69 0.83
N VAL A 879 28.83 -22.55 1.47
CA VAL A 879 27.51 -22.06 1.88
C VAL A 879 27.36 -20.59 1.49
N ASN A 880 26.36 -20.26 0.66
CA ASN A 880 26.10 -18.89 0.19
C ASN A 880 27.28 -18.24 -0.57
N VAL A 881 28.07 -19.05 -1.28
CA VAL A 881 29.26 -18.59 -2.03
C VAL A 881 28.90 -18.34 -3.50
N THR A 882 29.39 -17.23 -4.06
CA THR A 882 29.24 -16.90 -5.50
C THR A 882 30.51 -17.23 -6.28
N PHE A 883 30.46 -18.24 -7.13
CA PHE A 883 31.55 -18.58 -8.04
C PHE A 883 31.52 -17.65 -9.25
N THR A 884 32.63 -17.01 -9.56
CA THR A 884 32.74 -16.04 -10.67
C THR A 884 33.33 -16.65 -11.93
N ALA A 885 33.80 -17.89 -11.88
CA ALA A 885 34.29 -18.68 -13.01
C ALA A 885 33.79 -20.13 -12.90
N ALA A 886 33.92 -20.89 -14.00
CA ALA A 886 33.63 -22.32 -13.98
C ALA A 886 34.72 -23.07 -13.20
N ILE A 887 34.30 -23.90 -12.24
CA ILE A 887 35.22 -24.65 -11.36
C ILE A 887 35.25 -26.11 -11.76
N VAL A 888 36.45 -26.69 -11.71
CA VAL A 888 36.67 -28.13 -11.78
C VAL A 888 37.19 -28.59 -10.42
N LEU A 889 36.46 -29.50 -9.77
CA LEU A 889 36.86 -30.16 -8.53
C LEU A 889 37.38 -31.56 -8.88
N ASP A 890 38.70 -31.74 -8.81
CA ASP A 890 39.34 -33.02 -9.08
C ASP A 890 39.53 -33.81 -7.78
N LEU A 891 38.85 -34.96 -7.66
CA LEU A 891 38.90 -35.76 -6.43
C LEU A 891 40.16 -36.63 -6.33
N TRP A 892 41.03 -36.64 -7.35
CA TRP A 892 42.32 -37.35 -7.29
C TRP A 892 43.30 -36.73 -6.29
N GLY A 893 43.19 -35.43 -6.01
CA GLY A 893 44.04 -34.71 -5.05
C GLY A 893 43.79 -35.07 -3.58
N PHE A 894 42.70 -35.77 -3.26
CA PHE A 894 42.35 -36.14 -1.89
C PHE A 894 43.03 -37.46 -1.49
N ALA A 895 44.06 -37.40 -0.65
CA ALA A 895 44.75 -38.58 -0.12
C ALA A 895 43.88 -39.34 0.92
N ALA A 896 42.99 -40.22 0.47
CA ALA A 896 42.12 -40.99 1.37
C ALA A 896 41.84 -42.44 0.90
N PRO A 897 42.81 -43.38 1.02
CA PRO A 897 42.51 -44.78 0.81
C PRO A 897 41.56 -45.29 1.93
N GLN A 898 40.36 -45.73 1.55
CA GLN A 898 39.29 -46.34 2.38
C GLN A 898 38.31 -45.42 3.16
N GLN A 899 38.29 -44.09 2.96
CA GLN A 899 37.35 -43.18 3.67
C GLN A 899 36.40 -42.41 2.73
N THR A 900 35.24 -41.96 3.23
CA THR A 900 34.21 -41.24 2.45
C THR A 900 34.55 -39.75 2.30
N LEU A 901 34.58 -39.23 1.07
CA LEU A 901 34.74 -37.81 0.76
C LEU A 901 33.39 -37.08 0.78
N ASN A 902 33.24 -36.02 1.58
CA ASN A 902 32.01 -35.22 1.66
C ASN A 902 32.16 -33.88 0.93
N ILE A 903 31.31 -33.61 -0.06
CA ILE A 903 31.30 -32.34 -0.80
C ILE A 903 29.93 -31.71 -0.66
N THR A 904 29.85 -30.50 -0.11
CA THR A 904 28.58 -29.79 0.11
C THR A 904 28.60 -28.42 -0.53
N LEU A 905 27.57 -28.12 -1.34
CA LEU A 905 27.28 -26.80 -1.88
C LEU A 905 25.85 -26.42 -1.50
N LEU A 906 25.69 -25.43 -0.64
CA LEU A 906 24.41 -24.95 -0.13
C LEU A 906 24.21 -23.49 -0.51
N GLN A 907 23.11 -23.16 -1.19
CA GLN A 907 22.78 -21.78 -1.58
C GLN A 907 23.88 -21.09 -2.42
N CYS A 908 24.66 -21.85 -3.18
CA CYS A 908 25.76 -21.32 -3.98
C CYS A 908 25.27 -20.80 -5.34
N VAL A 909 25.95 -19.78 -5.86
CA VAL A 909 25.76 -19.28 -7.23
C VAL A 909 26.92 -19.77 -8.09
N LEU A 910 26.65 -20.56 -9.11
CA LEU A 910 27.64 -21.25 -9.93
C LEU A 910 27.65 -20.66 -11.35
N VAL A 911 28.82 -20.39 -11.90
CA VAL A 911 28.98 -20.13 -13.35
C VAL A 911 29.04 -21.46 -14.11
N GLY A 912 29.73 -22.46 -13.57
CA GLY A 912 29.84 -23.82 -14.08
C GLY A 912 30.57 -24.68 -13.04
N LEU A 913 30.23 -25.96 -12.93
CA LEU A 913 30.87 -26.85 -11.95
C LEU A 913 31.05 -28.25 -12.54
N SER A 914 32.27 -28.76 -12.52
CA SER A 914 32.58 -30.15 -12.88
C SER A 914 33.22 -30.87 -11.70
N ILE A 915 32.68 -32.01 -11.29
CA ILE A 915 33.21 -32.83 -10.20
C ILE A 915 33.74 -34.14 -10.81
N ARG A 916 35.04 -34.38 -10.66
CA ARG A 916 35.75 -35.54 -11.22
C ARG A 916 36.05 -36.59 -10.16
N GLY A 917 35.38 -37.74 -10.24
CA GLY A 917 35.56 -38.88 -9.36
C GLY A 917 36.95 -39.54 -9.48
N SER A 918 37.47 -40.03 -8.36
CA SER A 918 38.79 -40.67 -8.22
C SER A 918 38.73 -42.18 -7.96
N GLY A 919 37.55 -42.79 -8.03
CA GLY A 919 37.29 -44.19 -7.64
C GLY A 919 37.07 -44.38 -6.14
N ALA A 920 37.29 -43.35 -5.32
CA ALA A 920 36.98 -43.36 -3.89
C ALA A 920 35.46 -43.20 -3.62
N ARG A 921 35.02 -43.55 -2.40
CA ARG A 921 33.63 -43.34 -1.98
C ARG A 921 33.39 -41.84 -1.74
N ALA A 922 32.38 -41.26 -2.38
CA ALA A 922 32.05 -39.84 -2.21
C ALA A 922 30.55 -39.59 -1.99
N HIS A 923 30.25 -38.64 -1.10
CA HIS A 923 28.93 -38.06 -0.89
C HIS A 923 28.94 -36.60 -1.35
N VAL A 924 28.24 -36.32 -2.44
CA VAL A 924 28.14 -34.98 -3.02
C VAL A 924 26.73 -34.45 -2.82
N ASN A 925 26.61 -33.28 -2.21
CA ASN A 925 25.33 -32.61 -1.99
C ASN A 925 25.34 -31.21 -2.60
N VAL A 926 24.41 -30.95 -3.52
CA VAL A 926 24.15 -29.65 -4.13
C VAL A 926 22.72 -29.24 -3.78
N THR A 927 22.57 -28.37 -2.77
CA THR A 927 21.26 -27.96 -2.24
C THR A 927 21.01 -26.48 -2.47
N SER A 928 19.79 -26.14 -2.90
CA SER A 928 19.31 -24.75 -3.07
C SER A 928 20.26 -23.85 -3.87
N SER A 929 21.05 -24.42 -4.78
CA SER A 929 22.11 -23.72 -5.52
C SER A 929 21.61 -23.35 -6.92
N MET A 930 22.24 -22.36 -7.55
CA MET A 930 21.78 -21.82 -8.82
C MET A 930 22.90 -21.67 -9.85
N MET A 931 22.56 -21.84 -11.12
CA MET A 931 23.46 -21.66 -12.27
C MET A 931 22.66 -21.09 -13.44
N ASP A 932 23.21 -20.11 -14.17
CA ASP A 932 22.49 -19.37 -15.23
C ASP A 932 23.15 -19.43 -16.62
N SER A 933 24.35 -19.99 -16.73
CA SER A 933 25.15 -19.98 -17.96
C SER A 933 25.85 -21.29 -18.29
N GLY A 934 26.51 -21.94 -17.32
CA GLY A 934 27.27 -23.18 -17.52
C GLY A 934 26.47 -24.47 -17.37
N ALA A 935 27.16 -25.55 -17.03
CA ALA A 935 26.58 -26.86 -16.74
C ALA A 935 27.14 -27.44 -15.44
N LEU A 936 26.34 -28.26 -14.76
CA LEU A 936 26.80 -29.10 -13.66
C LEU A 936 27.20 -30.47 -14.22
N ALA A 937 28.48 -30.81 -14.15
CA ALA A 937 29.01 -32.04 -14.69
C ALA A 937 29.53 -32.97 -13.59
N PHE A 938 29.26 -34.27 -13.74
CA PHE A 938 29.85 -35.33 -12.92
C PHE A 938 30.59 -36.29 -13.85
N GLU A 939 31.90 -36.38 -13.69
CA GLU A 939 32.79 -37.16 -14.56
C GLU A 939 33.65 -38.11 -13.71
N GLY A 940 34.12 -39.22 -14.28
CA GLY A 940 34.99 -40.18 -13.59
C GLY A 940 34.24 -41.24 -12.78
N ASP A 941 35.03 -42.00 -12.01
CA ASP A 941 34.56 -43.16 -11.28
C ASP A 941 34.25 -42.80 -9.82
N PHE A 942 33.07 -43.18 -9.33
CA PHE A 942 32.67 -43.03 -7.93
C PHE A 942 32.62 -44.41 -7.28
N GLY A 943 33.37 -44.62 -6.19
CA GLY A 943 33.53 -45.92 -5.53
C GLY A 943 32.23 -46.48 -4.93
N ALA A 944 32.26 -47.73 -4.45
CA ALA A 944 31.08 -48.40 -3.89
C ALA A 944 30.45 -47.65 -2.70
N ARG A 945 29.11 -47.62 -2.67
CA ARG A 945 28.28 -46.85 -1.71
C ARG A 945 28.46 -45.33 -1.80
N SER A 946 28.66 -44.78 -3.00
CA SER A 946 28.69 -43.33 -3.21
C SER A 946 27.27 -42.76 -3.31
N GLN A 947 27.11 -41.47 -2.98
CA GLN A 947 25.84 -40.77 -3.09
C GLN A 947 26.04 -39.41 -3.75
N ILE A 948 25.21 -39.10 -4.74
CA ILE A 948 25.14 -37.76 -5.34
C ILE A 948 23.72 -37.25 -5.17
N LEU A 949 23.57 -36.09 -4.55
CA LEU A 949 22.29 -35.48 -4.18
C LEU A 949 22.23 -34.07 -4.75
N VAL A 950 21.18 -33.77 -5.51
CA VAL A 950 20.88 -32.42 -6.02
C VAL A 950 19.45 -32.06 -5.62
N VAL A 951 19.26 -31.02 -4.82
CA VAL A 951 17.95 -30.70 -4.21
C VAL A 951 17.62 -29.22 -4.30
N GLY A 952 16.38 -28.87 -4.65
CA GLY A 952 15.86 -27.50 -4.60
C GLY A 952 16.67 -26.48 -5.42
N SER A 953 17.45 -26.95 -6.41
CA SER A 953 18.42 -26.16 -7.14
C SER A 953 17.87 -25.72 -8.51
N ALA A 954 18.29 -24.53 -8.97
CA ALA A 954 17.85 -23.95 -10.24
C ALA A 954 19.04 -23.83 -11.21
N ILE A 955 19.18 -24.80 -12.11
CA ILE A 955 20.31 -24.92 -13.04
C ILE A 955 19.78 -24.67 -14.46
N VAL A 956 20.04 -23.48 -14.96
CA VAL A 956 19.71 -23.05 -16.32
C VAL A 956 21.00 -22.95 -17.11
N ALA A 957 21.15 -23.79 -18.11
CA ALA A 957 22.32 -23.82 -18.97
C ALA A 957 22.08 -23.08 -20.29
N ILE A 958 23.12 -22.42 -20.78
CA ILE A 958 23.22 -21.98 -22.18
C ILE A 958 23.79 -23.13 -23.04
N SER A 959 24.51 -24.05 -22.41
CA SER A 959 25.09 -25.25 -23.04
C SER A 959 24.02 -26.26 -23.49
N GLY A 960 24.45 -27.31 -24.19
CA GLY A 960 23.58 -28.42 -24.60
C GLY A 960 22.81 -29.08 -23.45
N HIS A 961 23.30 -29.01 -22.21
CA HIS A 961 22.78 -29.77 -21.07
C HIS A 961 22.77 -28.96 -19.75
N ALA A 962 21.79 -29.16 -18.86
CA ALA A 962 21.83 -28.55 -17.52
C ALA A 962 22.69 -29.38 -16.53
N ILE A 963 22.44 -30.69 -16.47
CA ILE A 963 23.31 -31.66 -15.79
C ILE A 963 23.88 -32.66 -16.81
N HIS A 964 25.18 -32.90 -16.75
CA HIS A 964 25.91 -33.72 -17.73
C HIS A 964 26.79 -34.79 -17.08
N PHE A 965 26.71 -36.02 -17.60
CA PHE A 965 27.43 -37.20 -17.10
C PHE A 965 28.31 -37.83 -18.20
N PRO A 966 29.41 -37.18 -18.62
CA PRO A 966 30.16 -37.54 -19.83
C PRO A 966 30.76 -38.95 -19.81
N ARG A 967 31.60 -39.26 -18.83
CA ARG A 967 32.24 -40.57 -18.62
C ARG A 967 32.05 -40.94 -17.15
N PHE A 968 30.85 -41.41 -16.83
CA PHE A 968 30.39 -41.57 -15.46
C PHE A 968 30.21 -43.04 -15.10
N ALA A 969 30.79 -43.49 -13.98
CA ALA A 969 30.60 -44.84 -13.46
C ALA A 969 30.32 -44.84 -11.95
N PHE A 970 29.36 -45.67 -11.54
CA PHE A 970 29.06 -45.94 -10.14
C PHE A 970 29.58 -47.31 -9.72
N GLY A 971 30.24 -47.37 -8.56
CA GLY A 971 30.49 -48.60 -7.84
C GLY A 971 29.20 -49.18 -7.24
N THR A 972 29.27 -50.43 -6.77
CA THR A 972 28.12 -51.17 -6.24
C THR A 972 27.40 -50.41 -5.11
N ASN A 973 26.06 -50.52 -5.06
CA ASN A 973 25.16 -49.89 -4.09
C ASN A 973 25.26 -48.35 -4.00
N SER A 974 25.52 -47.66 -5.11
CA SER A 974 25.56 -46.18 -5.16
C SER A 974 24.23 -45.56 -5.59
N THR A 975 23.94 -44.34 -5.14
CA THR A 975 22.67 -43.65 -5.44
C THR A 975 22.84 -42.24 -6.00
N LEU A 976 22.09 -41.91 -7.05
CA LEU A 976 21.94 -40.55 -7.57
C LEU A 976 20.53 -40.06 -7.30
N LEU A 977 20.39 -38.94 -6.61
CA LEU A 977 19.13 -38.39 -6.12
C LEU A 977 18.96 -36.96 -6.65
N MET A 978 17.84 -36.69 -7.32
CA MET A 978 17.48 -35.36 -7.81
C MET A 978 16.07 -35.02 -7.33
N PHE A 979 15.94 -34.03 -6.43
CA PHE A 979 14.66 -33.64 -5.84
C PHE A 979 14.31 -32.15 -6.00
N ASP A 980 13.09 -31.87 -6.44
CA ASP A 980 12.50 -30.51 -6.48
C ASP A 980 13.37 -29.46 -7.18
N ASN A 981 14.15 -29.86 -8.19
CA ASN A 981 15.03 -28.98 -8.94
C ASN A 981 14.32 -28.38 -10.17
N LYS A 982 14.78 -27.20 -10.60
CA LYS A 982 14.44 -26.60 -11.90
C LYS A 982 15.64 -26.68 -12.83
N LEU A 983 15.62 -27.62 -13.76
CA LEU A 983 16.70 -27.89 -14.69
C LEU A 983 16.27 -27.49 -16.11
N GLU A 984 17.03 -26.62 -16.74
CA GLU A 984 16.76 -26.15 -18.10
C GLU A 984 18.01 -26.19 -18.95
N GLY A 985 18.06 -27.06 -19.95
CA GLY A 985 19.18 -27.15 -20.91
C GLY A 985 18.78 -26.75 -22.32
N ASN A 986 19.76 -26.57 -23.21
CA ASN A 986 19.45 -26.22 -24.60
C ASN A 986 18.88 -27.42 -25.38
N ILE A 987 19.57 -28.57 -25.31
CA ILE A 987 19.19 -29.81 -26.00
C ILE A 987 18.63 -30.85 -25.02
N PHE A 988 19.20 -30.94 -23.81
CA PHE A 988 18.79 -31.90 -22.79
C PHE A 988 18.76 -31.27 -21.39
N ALA A 989 17.83 -31.62 -20.50
CA ALA A 989 17.93 -31.16 -19.11
C ALA A 989 18.96 -32.00 -18.33
N VAL A 990 18.92 -33.33 -18.49
CA VAL A 990 19.91 -34.27 -17.94
C VAL A 990 20.43 -35.18 -19.06
N CYS A 991 21.74 -35.40 -19.15
CA CYS A 991 22.34 -36.14 -20.26
C CYS A 991 23.43 -37.13 -19.83
N PHE A 992 23.27 -38.39 -20.26
CA PHE A 992 24.22 -39.49 -20.12
C PHE A 992 24.66 -39.98 -21.51
N PRO A 993 25.72 -39.40 -22.11
CA PRO A 993 26.22 -39.78 -23.44
C PRO A 993 26.96 -41.12 -23.48
N VAL A 994 27.30 -41.72 -22.34
CA VAL A 994 27.90 -43.06 -22.23
C VAL A 994 26.94 -43.99 -21.48
N ALA A 995 27.00 -45.29 -21.78
CA ALA A 995 26.13 -46.28 -21.15
C ALA A 995 26.31 -46.28 -19.62
N VAL A 996 25.22 -46.09 -18.89
CA VAL A 996 25.20 -46.07 -17.42
C VAL A 996 25.02 -47.48 -16.89
N VAL A 997 25.89 -47.88 -15.95
CA VAL A 997 25.76 -49.15 -15.21
C VAL A 997 25.25 -48.84 -13.79
N VAL A 998 24.12 -49.44 -13.39
CA VAL A 998 23.58 -49.33 -12.03
C VAL A 998 23.59 -50.73 -11.40
N ASP A 999 24.44 -50.91 -10.38
CA ASP A 999 24.68 -52.20 -9.73
C ASP A 999 24.27 -52.13 -8.25
N GLY A 1000 23.12 -52.73 -7.88
CA GLY A 1000 22.60 -52.79 -6.50
C GLY A 1000 22.15 -51.45 -5.88
N GLY A 1001 22.18 -50.35 -6.65
CA GLY A 1001 21.79 -49.01 -6.23
C GLY A 1001 20.67 -48.41 -7.09
N GLY A 1002 20.52 -47.08 -7.11
CA GLY A 1002 19.42 -46.47 -7.86
C GLY A 1002 19.60 -45.01 -8.25
N ILE A 1003 18.95 -44.63 -9.36
CA ILE A 1003 18.85 -43.25 -9.84
C ILE A 1003 17.40 -42.79 -9.63
N ILE A 1004 17.20 -41.82 -8.74
CA ILE A 1004 15.89 -41.34 -8.32
C ILE A 1004 15.76 -39.86 -8.70
N VAL A 1005 14.73 -39.55 -9.47
CA VAL A 1005 14.40 -38.20 -9.94
C VAL A 1005 12.96 -37.93 -9.53
N LYS A 1006 12.73 -37.05 -8.56
CA LYS A 1006 11.38 -36.77 -8.02
C LYS A 1006 11.08 -35.28 -7.82
N GLY A 1007 9.88 -34.82 -8.17
CA GLY A 1007 9.44 -33.43 -7.93
C GLY A 1007 10.09 -32.36 -8.82
N ASN A 1008 10.90 -32.75 -9.81
CA ASN A 1008 11.69 -31.80 -10.61
C ASN A 1008 10.89 -31.19 -11.77
N THR A 1009 11.27 -29.98 -12.16
CA THR A 1009 10.88 -29.35 -13.43
C THR A 1009 12.06 -29.44 -14.42
N LEU A 1010 11.91 -30.26 -15.47
CA LEU A 1010 12.94 -30.52 -16.47
C LEU A 1010 12.52 -29.91 -17.82
N ARG A 1011 13.28 -28.96 -18.36
CA ARG A 1011 12.92 -28.22 -19.57
C ARG A 1011 14.06 -28.20 -20.60
N THR A 1012 13.70 -28.12 -21.88
CA THR A 1012 14.65 -27.88 -22.97
C THR A 1012 14.26 -26.64 -23.77
N LYS A 1013 15.23 -25.82 -24.19
CA LYS A 1013 14.97 -24.60 -24.99
C LYS A 1013 14.64 -24.88 -26.46
N LYS A 1014 15.16 -25.97 -27.03
CA LYS A 1014 15.00 -26.29 -28.45
C LYS A 1014 13.84 -27.27 -28.68
N GLU A 1015 12.81 -26.83 -29.39
CA GLU A 1015 11.57 -27.59 -29.61
C GLU A 1015 11.53 -28.37 -30.94
N ASP A 1016 12.46 -28.12 -31.88
CA ASP A 1016 12.36 -28.65 -33.26
C ASP A 1016 13.29 -29.84 -33.58
N SER A 1017 14.09 -30.31 -32.62
CA SER A 1017 15.04 -31.41 -32.84
C SER A 1017 14.47 -32.74 -32.38
N ARG A 1018 14.46 -33.77 -33.22
CA ARG A 1018 14.02 -35.13 -32.82
C ARG A 1018 14.82 -35.74 -31.66
N THR A 1019 15.99 -35.18 -31.35
CA THR A 1019 16.89 -35.63 -30.30
C THR A 1019 16.76 -34.87 -28.98
N THR A 1020 15.99 -33.78 -28.90
CA THR A 1020 15.84 -33.03 -27.63
C THR A 1020 15.03 -33.83 -26.62
N SER A 1021 15.52 -33.92 -25.38
CA SER A 1021 14.91 -34.77 -24.34
C SER A 1021 15.08 -34.18 -22.95
N ALA A 1022 14.09 -34.34 -22.06
CA ALA A 1022 14.26 -33.91 -20.67
C ALA A 1022 15.35 -34.74 -19.96
N VAL A 1023 15.37 -36.05 -20.19
CA VAL A 1023 16.46 -36.95 -19.77
C VAL A 1023 16.91 -37.81 -20.94
N TYR A 1024 18.22 -37.87 -21.20
CA TYR A 1024 18.81 -38.67 -22.29
C TYR A 1024 19.79 -39.71 -21.76
N TYR A 1025 19.63 -40.95 -22.23
CA TYR A 1025 20.54 -42.07 -21.98
C TYR A 1025 21.02 -42.68 -23.31
N ASN A 1026 22.34 -42.76 -23.50
CA ASN A 1026 22.94 -43.48 -24.63
C ASN A 1026 22.89 -45.01 -24.48
N GLY A 1027 22.74 -45.51 -23.25
CA GLY A 1027 22.60 -46.93 -22.94
C GLY A 1027 22.47 -47.15 -21.43
N VAL A 1028 21.84 -48.25 -21.01
CA VAL A 1028 21.62 -48.57 -19.60
C VAL A 1028 21.84 -50.06 -19.35
N HIS A 1029 22.60 -50.38 -18.30
CA HIS A 1029 22.81 -51.74 -17.81
C HIS A 1029 22.46 -51.81 -16.32
N LEU A 1030 21.42 -52.57 -15.98
CA LEU A 1030 21.01 -52.83 -14.60
C LEU A 1030 21.59 -54.17 -14.13
N ARG A 1031 22.22 -54.18 -12.96
CA ARG A 1031 22.80 -55.37 -12.31
C ARG A 1031 22.38 -55.46 -10.85
N ASN A 1032 22.30 -56.67 -10.31
CA ASN A 1032 22.06 -56.96 -8.89
C ASN A 1032 20.91 -56.16 -8.25
N GLY A 1033 19.80 -55.97 -8.97
CA GLY A 1033 18.63 -55.22 -8.47
C GLY A 1033 18.71 -53.70 -8.59
N GLY A 1034 19.64 -53.16 -9.40
CA GLY A 1034 19.70 -51.72 -9.69
C GLY A 1034 18.41 -51.20 -10.35
N TYR A 1035 18.00 -49.96 -10.03
CA TYR A 1035 16.70 -49.43 -10.46
C TYR A 1035 16.69 -47.92 -10.76
N PHE A 1036 15.65 -47.47 -11.46
CA PHE A 1036 15.36 -46.05 -11.71
C PHE A 1036 13.99 -45.69 -11.13
N VAL A 1037 13.86 -44.49 -10.57
CA VAL A 1037 12.57 -43.95 -10.09
C VAL A 1037 12.37 -42.56 -10.66
N PHE A 1038 11.23 -42.36 -11.33
CA PHE A 1038 10.79 -41.05 -11.81
C PHE A 1038 9.39 -40.77 -11.24
N GLU A 1039 9.28 -39.83 -10.30
CA GLU A 1039 8.02 -39.57 -9.58
C GLU A 1039 7.70 -38.07 -9.54
N ASN A 1040 6.47 -37.67 -9.89
CA ASN A 1040 5.99 -36.29 -9.78
C ASN A 1040 6.88 -35.22 -10.46
N ASN A 1041 7.49 -35.54 -11.61
CA ASN A 1041 8.30 -34.58 -12.36
C ASN A 1041 7.47 -33.91 -13.47
N THR A 1042 7.70 -32.62 -13.69
CA THR A 1042 7.17 -31.86 -14.83
C THR A 1042 8.22 -31.81 -15.94
N MET A 1043 7.97 -32.44 -17.08
CA MET A 1043 8.91 -32.51 -18.21
C MET A 1043 8.37 -31.74 -19.42
N SER A 1044 9.15 -30.78 -19.92
CA SER A 1044 8.80 -29.94 -21.08
C SER A 1044 9.96 -29.99 -22.09
N ALA A 1045 9.88 -30.97 -23.00
CA ALA A 1045 10.84 -31.25 -24.06
C ALA A 1045 10.18 -32.10 -25.16
N VAL A 1046 10.80 -32.26 -26.33
CA VAL A 1046 10.28 -33.10 -27.43
C VAL A 1046 10.12 -34.55 -26.99
N ASN A 1047 11.08 -35.08 -26.23
CA ASN A 1047 10.98 -36.37 -25.56
C ASN A 1047 11.07 -36.17 -24.04
N GLY A 1048 10.23 -36.83 -23.25
CA GLY A 1048 10.36 -36.81 -21.79
C GLY A 1048 11.65 -37.51 -21.35
N ILE A 1049 11.72 -38.82 -21.59
CA ILE A 1049 12.92 -39.65 -21.35
C ILE A 1049 13.25 -40.37 -22.65
N PHE A 1050 14.52 -40.35 -23.07
CA PHE A 1050 14.98 -40.94 -24.32
C PHE A 1050 16.14 -41.91 -24.11
N PHE A 1051 15.96 -43.17 -24.52
CA PHE A 1051 16.99 -44.21 -24.51
C PHE A 1051 17.42 -44.53 -25.94
N LEU A 1052 18.73 -44.44 -26.23
CA LEU A 1052 19.29 -44.87 -27.51
C LEU A 1052 19.63 -46.36 -27.44
N VAL A 1053 19.04 -47.20 -28.30
CA VAL A 1053 19.34 -48.65 -28.36
C VAL A 1053 20.19 -48.94 -29.61
N PHE A 1054 21.44 -49.35 -29.43
CA PHE A 1054 22.23 -49.95 -30.51
C PHE A 1054 21.95 -51.46 -30.55
N GLY A 1055 21.27 -51.92 -31.60
CA GLY A 1055 21.06 -53.34 -31.85
C GLY A 1055 22.35 -54.02 -32.30
N HIS A 1056 23.04 -54.71 -31.39
CA HIS A 1056 23.97 -55.78 -31.76
C HIS A 1056 23.16 -57.08 -31.89
N ARG A 1057 23.00 -57.57 -33.12
CA ARG A 1057 22.58 -58.96 -33.39
C ARG A 1057 23.73 -59.89 -33.02
N GLU A 1058 23.48 -60.86 -32.16
CA GLU A 1058 24.05 -62.20 -32.29
C GLU A 1058 23.14 -63.25 -31.63
N LEU A 1059 23.22 -64.47 -32.16
CA LEU A 1059 22.16 -65.47 -32.26
C LEU A 1059 21.86 -66.31 -31.00
N HIS A 1060 20.59 -66.72 -30.92
CA HIS A 1060 19.99 -67.93 -30.33
C HIS A 1060 20.22 -68.29 -28.84
N GLY A 1061 19.10 -68.35 -28.10
CA GLY A 1061 18.96 -69.28 -26.97
C GLY A 1061 17.95 -68.89 -25.88
N ALA A 1062 16.66 -68.98 -26.19
CA ALA A 1062 15.52 -69.30 -25.31
C ALA A 1062 15.21 -68.51 -24.01
N ALA A 1063 13.90 -68.26 -23.89
CA ALA A 1063 13.06 -68.14 -22.69
C ALA A 1063 12.85 -66.74 -22.05
N GLU A 1064 11.71 -66.18 -22.47
CA GLU A 1064 10.61 -65.67 -21.63
C GLU A 1064 10.74 -64.38 -20.81
N SER A 1065 9.92 -63.44 -21.27
CA SER A 1065 8.98 -62.61 -20.50
C SER A 1065 9.49 -61.34 -19.82
N GLY A 1066 8.81 -60.24 -20.14
CA GLY A 1066 8.95 -58.94 -19.48
C GLY A 1066 9.10 -57.81 -20.48
N GLY A 1067 8.01 -57.46 -21.18
CA GLY A 1067 7.96 -56.27 -22.02
C GLY A 1067 7.93 -54.99 -21.19
N LEU A 1068 8.50 -53.93 -21.76
CA LEU A 1068 8.15 -52.53 -21.53
C LEU A 1068 7.79 -51.92 -22.88
#